data_AF-A0A7C8DMQ8-F1
#
_entry.id   AF-A0A7C8DMQ8-F1
#
_cell.length_a   1.000
_cell.length_b   1.000
_cell.length_c   1.000
_cell.angle_alpha   90.00
_cell.angle_beta   90.00
_cell.angle_gamma   90.00
#
_symmetry.space_group_name_H-M   'P 1'
#
loop_
_entity.id
_entity.type
_entity.pdbx_description
1 polymer ?
#
loop_
_entity_poly.entity_id
_entity_poly.type
_entity_poly.pdbx_seq_one_letter_code
_entity_poly.pdbx_strand_id
1 'polypeptide(L)'
;MTGKADVPTDVTHFEIDLAPGYLPGSLSVVLDYQPVSVASKGVSALIQPVSLIVPATGGRHVVRLKASFVSLRGRETHVRRFSYFVPKPAAPPGARLVSSWPSQGTKNLAQGEWIQLEFSEAPDDELRSSFGLTCANRPIRFEVHQASETFWFLNPHGQLPSGKRCSFEWTEVGRSRLLAFTTAIAGRPAFVEYDRERKGLSSPFPDDYFTRSDPTSPTKRRIDIQTHESQSPIDQLAAQLEADVRDRDGFSAMGHVYIALSDGIDLASLPQSAAESVHPASSVQMFDVDPRSETFTERIPFVAETREDLGVGGKRQYSLLLFPLTPARARGRIGVVVTRALRVDPGRAYRPSPFMQRVFQPRSADDSEALQRARRSSGSALWIVENIAQPPIPREDMALIASYTTGSLDGLSRDLLHVRALLQQLPLPTFRVDRIDPEAGEVEAVVHGTWQAPRWRDGANVVRDEAGLPVIVGTTDVPFTLALPRGVGEKGAPIVIYQHGNPGDAKTEVPIEARRGLAAAGFAVLGFTDVFNRELASDAPDETSIVAQLAASLVALAHNRRMPEYWLTTHAEQLALLRLVHALGDFDFLSPRGERGTPDLNVDAPISYLGVSEGANHAPAFLAYAPEVRAAALVAGGAPIAELLTHQIDASIAPQLSQTLMGGEGRNLWLVLSLLQTAIDRQDPFNHARHLYRDPIAIDGNSQKASVLLIAGLEDSRIPNRFTDALAWLLGPVPMLEPSPRAVDFLPSAPAPITANMGPNTSASYDQVVPAGIAGTDVEMGCSPYSMSAEVATEGHFCAQVSPASIEQRIRFFLSALEQDAPVITSSISVE
;
A
#
# COMPACT_ATOMS: atom_id res chain seq x y z
N MET A 1 24.69 12.46 -23.24
CA MET A 1 23.75 13.59 -23.37
C MET A 1 24.42 14.74 -24.10
N THR A 2 24.15 14.81 -25.40
CA THR A 2 24.43 15.98 -26.23
C THR A 2 23.10 16.50 -26.74
N GLY A 3 22.72 17.72 -26.37
CA GLY A 3 21.50 18.35 -26.89
C GLY A 3 21.79 19.08 -28.20
N LYS A 4 21.07 18.73 -29.26
CA LYS A 4 20.98 19.56 -30.48
C LYS A 4 19.57 20.10 -30.59
N ALA A 5 19.44 21.43 -30.52
CA ALA A 5 18.19 22.12 -30.84
C ALA A 5 18.17 22.37 -32.36
N ASP A 6 17.66 21.42 -33.14
CA ASP A 6 17.47 21.59 -34.58
C ASP A 6 15.97 21.88 -34.84
N VAL A 7 15.68 23.11 -35.29
CA VAL A 7 14.38 23.61 -35.85
C VAL A 7 13.27 23.90 -34.81
N PRO A 8 12.46 24.99 -34.96
CA PRO A 8 11.40 25.34 -34.00
C PRO A 8 10.20 24.38 -34.13
N THR A 9 10.25 23.29 -33.38
CA THR A 9 9.08 22.50 -32.99
C THR A 9 8.87 22.67 -31.49
N ASP A 10 7.63 22.57 -31.00
CA ASP A 10 7.20 22.78 -29.59
C ASP A 10 7.76 21.76 -28.58
N VAL A 11 8.86 21.09 -28.92
CA VAL A 11 9.47 20.01 -28.16
C VAL A 11 10.99 20.12 -28.19
N THR A 12 11.63 19.91 -27.04
CA THR A 12 13.08 19.74 -26.95
C THR A 12 13.39 18.26 -26.94
N HIS A 13 14.25 17.82 -27.86
CA HIS A 13 14.73 16.44 -27.91
C HIS A 13 16.01 16.29 -27.08
N PHE A 14 16.01 15.35 -26.14
CA PHE A 14 17.23 14.92 -25.44
C PHE A 14 17.61 13.52 -25.91
N GLU A 15 18.86 13.35 -26.32
CA GLU A 15 19.42 12.01 -26.50
C GLU A 15 20.14 11.58 -25.23
N ILE A 16 19.61 10.53 -24.62
CA ILE A 16 20.19 9.88 -23.46
C ILE A 16 20.94 8.65 -23.95
N ASP A 17 22.27 8.72 -23.90
CA ASP A 17 23.13 7.57 -24.18
C ASP A 17 23.11 6.63 -22.97
N LEU A 18 22.46 5.48 -23.10
CA LEU A 18 22.49 4.45 -22.07
C LEU A 18 23.72 3.55 -22.27
N ALA A 19 24.47 3.36 -21.19
CA ALA A 19 25.66 2.50 -21.18
C ALA A 19 25.32 1.03 -21.48
N PRO A 20 26.29 0.23 -21.97
CA PRO A 20 26.14 -1.22 -22.11
C PRO A 20 25.63 -1.86 -20.81
N GLY A 21 24.75 -2.85 -20.94
CA GLY A 21 24.11 -3.53 -19.81
C GLY A 21 22.79 -2.92 -19.37
N TYR A 22 22.32 -1.82 -19.96
CA TYR A 22 20.97 -1.29 -19.71
C TYR A 22 19.88 -2.37 -19.87
N LEU A 23 18.95 -2.42 -18.92
CA LEU A 23 17.78 -3.28 -18.96
C LEU A 23 16.62 -2.56 -19.67
N PRO A 24 16.17 -3.02 -20.85
CA PRO A 24 15.03 -2.45 -21.55
C PRO A 24 13.79 -2.36 -20.64
N GLY A 25 13.02 -1.27 -20.77
CA GLY A 25 11.85 -1.00 -19.93
C GLY A 25 12.16 -0.47 -18.52
N SER A 26 13.43 -0.42 -18.10
CA SER A 26 13.78 0.04 -16.75
C SER A 26 14.04 1.55 -16.63
N LEU A 27 14.08 2.29 -17.74
CA LEU A 27 14.23 3.74 -17.73
C LEU A 27 12.91 4.41 -17.34
N SER A 28 12.87 5.02 -16.16
CA SER A 28 11.84 5.99 -15.81
C SER A 28 12.40 7.41 -15.85
N VAL A 29 11.59 8.32 -16.38
CA VAL A 29 11.94 9.74 -16.47
C VAL A 29 10.84 10.53 -15.80
N VAL A 30 11.23 11.34 -14.82
CA VAL A 30 10.35 12.29 -14.16
C VAL A 30 10.85 13.69 -14.51
N LEU A 31 9.98 14.49 -15.08
CA LEU A 31 10.20 15.90 -15.38
C LEU A 31 9.33 16.72 -14.44
N ASP A 32 9.94 17.58 -13.64
CA ASP A 32 9.23 18.47 -12.70
C ASP A 32 8.17 17.73 -11.87
N TYR A 33 8.61 16.59 -11.31
CA TYR A 33 7.81 15.71 -10.46
C TYR A 33 6.67 14.96 -11.17
N GLN A 34 6.56 15.09 -12.50
CA GLN A 34 5.60 14.35 -13.31
C GLN A 34 6.31 13.27 -14.15
N PRO A 35 5.84 12.02 -14.17
CA PRO A 35 6.39 11.00 -15.05
C PRO A 35 6.19 11.37 -16.53
N VAL A 36 7.19 11.11 -17.37
CA VAL A 36 7.16 11.40 -18.81
C VAL A 36 7.37 10.11 -19.60
N SER A 37 6.50 9.90 -20.60
CA SER A 37 6.62 8.78 -21.53
C SER A 37 7.90 8.90 -22.35
N VAL A 38 8.63 7.79 -22.44
CA VAL A 38 9.90 7.74 -23.15
C VAL A 38 9.77 6.85 -24.37
N ALA A 39 10.04 7.40 -25.56
CA ALA A 39 10.02 6.62 -26.79
C ALA A 39 11.42 6.05 -27.08
N SER A 40 11.59 4.74 -26.99
CA SER A 40 12.82 4.07 -27.44
C SER A 40 12.77 3.83 -28.95
N LYS A 41 13.71 4.39 -29.71
CA LYS A 41 13.89 4.09 -31.14
C LYS A 41 15.05 3.09 -31.34
N GLY A 42 14.73 1.82 -31.62
CA GLY A 42 15.61 0.91 -32.36
C GLY A 42 16.56 -0.02 -31.58
N VAL A 43 16.89 -1.15 -32.23
CA VAL A 43 17.51 -2.37 -31.68
C VAL A 43 18.99 -2.49 -32.11
N SER A 44 19.89 -1.74 -31.47
CA SER A 44 21.34 -1.96 -31.64
C SER A 44 21.99 -2.39 -30.32
N ALA A 45 22.84 -3.43 -30.38
CA ALA A 45 23.34 -4.18 -29.22
C ALA A 45 24.44 -3.47 -28.40
N LEU A 46 24.90 -2.28 -28.79
CA LEU A 46 26.08 -1.65 -28.18
C LEU A 46 25.80 -0.32 -27.48
N ILE A 47 24.87 0.50 -27.96
CA ILE A 47 24.41 1.76 -27.33
C ILE A 47 22.96 1.98 -27.76
N GLN A 48 22.06 2.19 -26.80
CA GLN A 48 20.67 2.56 -27.07
C GLN A 48 20.48 4.05 -26.77
N PRO A 49 20.53 4.95 -27.77
CA PRO A 49 20.12 6.33 -27.57
C PRO A 49 18.62 6.35 -27.32
N VAL A 50 18.21 6.92 -26.20
CA VAL A 50 16.81 7.13 -25.89
C VAL A 50 16.48 8.59 -26.12
N SER A 51 15.52 8.85 -27.01
CA SER A 51 15.03 10.19 -27.28
C SER A 51 13.95 10.55 -26.25
N LEU A 52 14.27 11.48 -25.36
CA LEU A 52 13.27 12.12 -24.53
C LEU A 52 12.65 13.27 -25.34
N ILE A 53 11.34 13.26 -25.50
CA ILE A 53 10.59 14.39 -26.02
C ILE A 53 10.06 15.13 -24.82
N VAL A 54 10.59 16.33 -24.57
CA VAL A 54 10.10 17.18 -23.50
C VAL A 54 9.35 18.35 -24.11
N PRO A 55 8.12 18.68 -23.66
CA PRO A 55 7.47 19.92 -24.06
C PRO A 55 8.40 21.12 -23.92
N ALA A 56 8.40 22.01 -24.93
CA ALA A 56 9.18 23.25 -24.93
C ALA A 56 8.52 24.33 -24.05
N THR A 57 8.04 23.94 -22.88
CA THR A 57 7.71 24.88 -21.81
C THR A 57 9.00 25.61 -21.46
N GLY A 58 8.98 26.94 -21.51
CA GLY A 58 10.19 27.72 -21.26
C GLY A 58 10.42 27.86 -19.75
N GLY A 59 11.55 27.39 -19.26
CA GLY A 59 11.81 27.36 -17.83
C GLY A 59 13.02 26.50 -17.45
N ARG A 60 13.27 26.45 -16.14
CA ARG A 60 14.21 25.50 -15.56
C ARG A 60 13.44 24.22 -15.24
N HIS A 61 13.81 23.15 -15.92
CA HIS A 61 13.24 21.83 -15.69
C HIS A 61 14.19 20.99 -14.84
N VAL A 62 13.63 20.17 -13.96
CA VAL A 62 14.34 19.14 -13.23
C VAL A 62 14.01 17.80 -13.86
N VAL A 63 15.01 17.17 -14.48
CA VAL A 63 14.90 15.81 -14.98
C VAL A 63 15.52 14.87 -13.96
N ARG A 64 14.74 13.87 -13.56
CA ARG A 64 15.20 12.72 -12.81
C ARG A 64 15.10 11.51 -13.73
N LEU A 65 16.26 10.99 -14.12
CA LEU A 65 16.39 9.72 -14.84
C LEU A 65 16.68 8.63 -13.82
N LYS A 66 15.97 7.51 -13.91
CA LYS A 66 16.27 6.28 -13.20
C LYS A 66 16.34 5.15 -14.22
N ALA A 67 17.46 4.45 -14.30
CA ALA A 67 17.63 3.32 -15.20
C ALA A 67 18.35 2.18 -14.48
N SER A 68 18.01 0.93 -14.83
CA SER A 68 18.69 -0.26 -14.31
C SER A 68 19.66 -0.83 -15.34
N PHE A 69 20.79 -1.35 -14.86
CA PHE A 69 21.86 -1.93 -15.66
C PHE A 69 22.29 -3.28 -15.08
N VAL A 70 22.71 -4.22 -15.91
CA VAL A 70 23.36 -5.48 -15.52
C VAL A 70 24.87 -5.28 -15.60
N SER A 71 25.55 -5.46 -14.48
CA SER A 71 27.00 -5.46 -14.38
C SER A 71 27.52 -6.85 -13.99
N LEU A 72 28.85 -7.04 -14.00
CA LEU A 72 29.49 -8.24 -13.44
C LEU A 72 29.18 -8.47 -11.95
N ARG A 73 28.70 -7.43 -11.25
CA ARG A 73 28.32 -7.49 -9.83
C ARG A 73 26.80 -7.68 -9.64
N GLY A 74 26.04 -7.84 -10.73
CA GLY A 74 24.59 -7.95 -10.71
C GLY A 74 23.89 -6.68 -11.19
N ARG A 75 22.59 -6.59 -10.89
CA ARG A 75 21.75 -5.45 -11.30
C ARG A 75 22.07 -4.23 -10.44
N GLU A 76 22.37 -3.11 -11.11
CA GLU A 76 22.58 -1.81 -10.49
C GLU A 76 21.55 -0.82 -11.00
N THR A 77 20.98 0.00 -10.12
CA THR A 77 20.07 1.08 -10.51
C THR A 77 20.78 2.41 -10.31
N HIS A 78 20.80 3.21 -11.37
CA HIS A 78 21.45 4.52 -11.38
C HIS A 78 20.37 5.61 -11.47
N VAL A 79 20.39 6.53 -10.50
CA VAL A 79 19.55 7.73 -10.50
C VAL A 79 20.42 8.93 -10.84
N ARG A 80 20.02 9.68 -11.86
CA ARG A 80 20.66 10.95 -12.25
C ARG A 80 19.63 12.05 -12.21
N ARG A 81 19.91 13.08 -11.42
CA ARG A 81 19.16 14.33 -11.39
C ARG A 81 19.98 15.40 -12.07
N PHE A 82 19.39 16.11 -13.02
CA PHE A 82 20.00 17.30 -13.59
C PHE A 82 18.92 18.35 -13.84
N SER A 83 19.35 19.60 -13.89
CA SER A 83 18.50 20.68 -14.35
C SER A 83 18.96 21.10 -15.74
N TYR A 84 18.00 21.38 -16.62
CA TYR A 84 18.29 22.07 -17.87
C TYR A 84 17.35 23.25 -18.02
N PHE A 85 17.71 24.16 -18.91
CA PHE A 85 16.96 25.38 -19.15
C PHE A 85 16.54 25.41 -20.61
N VAL A 86 15.23 25.47 -20.87
CA VAL A 86 14.71 25.76 -22.21
C VAL A 86 14.64 27.28 -22.33
N PRO A 87 15.36 27.90 -23.28
CA PRO A 87 15.19 29.31 -23.57
C PRO A 87 13.73 29.57 -23.92
N LYS A 88 13.04 30.33 -23.06
CA LYS A 88 11.64 30.69 -23.26
C LYS A 88 11.52 31.45 -24.60
N PRO A 89 10.62 31.06 -25.52
CA PRO A 89 10.31 31.92 -26.65
C PRO A 89 9.90 33.31 -26.12
N ALA A 90 10.22 34.37 -26.85
CA ALA A 90 9.96 35.75 -26.43
C ALA A 90 8.50 35.86 -25.94
N ALA A 91 8.34 36.26 -24.67
CA ALA A 91 7.11 36.11 -23.91
C ALA A 91 5.90 36.70 -24.68
N PRO A 92 4.82 35.93 -24.87
CA PRO A 92 3.48 36.47 -25.12
C PRO A 92 3.05 37.36 -23.92
N PRO A 93 1.94 38.10 -24.03
CA PRO A 93 1.65 39.23 -23.14
C PRO A 93 1.26 38.80 -21.71
N GLY A 94 2.26 38.68 -20.82
CA GLY A 94 2.20 38.74 -19.36
C GLY A 94 1.32 37.70 -18.66
N ALA A 95 1.92 36.89 -17.76
CA ALA A 95 1.21 35.87 -16.99
C ALA A 95 -0.05 36.42 -16.31
N ARG A 96 -1.18 35.75 -16.54
CA ARG A 96 -2.48 36.16 -15.98
C ARG A 96 -2.92 35.22 -14.89
N LEU A 97 -3.51 35.77 -13.82
CA LEU A 97 -4.05 34.94 -12.75
C LEU A 97 -5.31 34.21 -13.25
N VAL A 98 -5.25 32.89 -13.37
CA VAL A 98 -6.34 32.01 -13.79
C VAL A 98 -7.27 31.71 -12.61
N SER A 99 -6.68 31.35 -11.47
CA SER A 99 -7.43 31.08 -10.25
C SER A 99 -6.63 31.43 -9.00
N SER A 100 -7.34 31.63 -7.88
CA SER A 100 -6.70 31.86 -6.58
C SER A 100 -7.54 31.30 -5.44
N TRP A 101 -6.85 30.88 -4.39
CA TRP A 101 -7.43 30.59 -3.09
C TRP A 101 -6.68 31.40 -2.02
N PRO A 102 -7.36 32.26 -1.23
CA PRO A 102 -8.77 32.64 -1.33
C PRO A 102 -9.14 33.24 -2.69
N SER A 103 -10.43 33.21 -3.03
CA SER A 103 -10.98 33.94 -4.17
C SER A 103 -11.51 35.33 -3.76
N GLN A 104 -11.84 36.17 -4.74
CA GLN A 104 -12.31 37.53 -4.47
C GLN A 104 -13.57 37.51 -3.59
N GLY A 105 -13.48 38.14 -2.43
CA GLY A 105 -14.58 38.23 -1.47
C GLY A 105 -14.70 37.03 -0.54
N THR A 106 -13.76 36.07 -0.54
CA THR A 106 -13.73 34.99 0.46
C THR A 106 -13.85 35.56 1.87
N LYS A 107 -14.75 34.99 2.66
CA LYS A 107 -14.97 35.34 4.05
C LYS A 107 -14.45 34.23 4.95
N ASN A 108 -14.05 34.62 6.16
CA ASN A 108 -13.57 33.70 7.18
C ASN A 108 -12.40 32.82 6.72
N LEU A 109 -11.43 33.38 6.00
CA LEU A 109 -10.19 32.67 5.67
C LEU A 109 -9.46 32.27 6.96
N ALA A 110 -8.99 31.04 7.04
CA ALA A 110 -8.19 30.60 8.18
C ALA A 110 -6.92 31.44 8.32
N GLN A 111 -6.50 31.70 9.55
CA GLN A 111 -5.38 32.63 9.81
C GLN A 111 -4.02 32.07 9.39
N GLY A 112 -3.88 30.75 9.30
CA GLY A 112 -2.67 30.07 8.81
C GLY A 112 -2.79 29.61 7.36
N GLU A 113 -3.81 30.03 6.62
CA GLU A 113 -4.00 29.60 5.24
C GLU A 113 -2.92 30.22 4.33
N TRP A 114 -2.30 29.38 3.52
CA TRP A 114 -1.42 29.83 2.44
C TRP A 114 -2.25 30.31 1.25
N ILE A 115 -1.84 31.41 0.63
CA ILE A 115 -2.51 31.91 -0.58
C ILE A 115 -1.98 31.12 -1.76
N GLN A 116 -2.87 30.48 -2.51
CA GLN A 116 -2.55 29.69 -3.69
C GLN A 116 -2.92 30.49 -4.95
N LEU A 117 -2.01 30.56 -5.91
CA LEU A 117 -2.17 31.32 -7.14
C LEU A 117 -1.87 30.42 -8.34
N GLU A 118 -2.83 30.27 -9.25
CA GLU A 118 -2.64 29.61 -10.55
C GLU A 118 -2.60 30.67 -11.64
N PHE A 119 -1.54 30.67 -12.44
CA PHE A 119 -1.35 31.58 -13.56
C PHE A 119 -1.51 30.87 -14.90
N SER A 120 -1.77 31.61 -15.97
CA SER A 120 -1.91 31.05 -17.33
C SER A 120 -0.59 30.56 -17.91
N GLU A 121 0.52 31.03 -17.36
CA GLU A 121 1.90 30.74 -17.74
C GLU A 121 2.80 31.13 -16.55
N ALA A 122 4.08 30.76 -16.59
CA ALA A 122 5.00 31.08 -15.50
C ALA A 122 5.16 32.60 -15.27
N PRO A 123 4.84 33.10 -14.05
CA PRO A 123 5.13 34.48 -13.63
C PRO A 123 6.60 34.86 -13.85
N ASP A 124 6.83 36.08 -14.34
CA ASP A 124 8.18 36.66 -14.39
C ASP A 124 8.56 37.31 -13.05
N ASP A 125 9.84 37.69 -12.92
CA ASP A 125 10.35 38.31 -11.71
C ASP A 125 9.71 39.68 -11.44
N GLU A 126 9.26 40.40 -12.49
CA GLU A 126 8.57 41.68 -12.34
C GLU A 126 7.21 41.49 -11.66
N LEU A 127 6.39 40.58 -12.18
CA LEU A 127 5.10 40.18 -11.59
C LEU A 127 5.30 39.69 -10.16
N ARG A 128 6.28 38.83 -9.92
CA ARG A 128 6.62 38.34 -8.57
C ARG A 128 6.99 39.48 -7.62
N SER A 129 7.80 40.43 -8.07
CA SER A 129 8.22 41.58 -7.26
C SER A 129 7.09 42.55 -6.94
N SER A 130 5.99 42.51 -7.73
CA SER A 130 4.81 43.34 -7.53
C SER A 130 3.86 42.81 -6.45
N PHE A 131 4.08 41.60 -5.93
CA PHE A 131 3.22 40.99 -4.93
C PHE A 131 3.24 41.79 -3.63
N GLY A 132 2.05 42.13 -3.14
CA GLY A 132 1.84 42.81 -1.86
C GLY A 132 0.70 42.18 -1.09
N LEU A 133 0.89 41.91 0.19
CA LEU A 133 -0.17 41.42 1.07
C LEU A 133 -0.37 42.43 2.19
N THR A 134 -1.59 42.92 2.36
CA THR A 134 -1.94 43.82 3.46
C THR A 134 -3.13 43.30 4.23
N CYS A 135 -3.16 43.50 5.54
CA CYS A 135 -4.30 43.19 6.39
C CYS A 135 -4.53 44.33 7.38
N ALA A 136 -5.76 44.81 7.49
CA ALA A 136 -6.10 46.01 8.26
C ALA A 136 -5.17 47.21 7.95
N ASN A 137 -4.86 47.40 6.65
CA ASN A 137 -3.95 48.42 6.13
C ASN A 137 -2.50 48.31 6.65
N ARG A 138 -2.08 47.14 7.12
CA ARG A 138 -0.69 46.86 7.51
C ARG A 138 -0.10 45.82 6.55
N PRO A 139 1.11 46.06 6.01
CA PRO A 139 1.78 45.07 5.18
C PRO A 139 2.10 43.83 6.00
N ILE A 140 1.82 42.66 5.43
CA ILE A 140 2.17 41.35 5.98
C ILE A 140 3.37 40.85 5.17
N ARG A 141 4.40 40.38 5.85
CA ARG A 141 5.53 39.71 5.20
C ARG A 141 5.11 38.32 4.79
N PHE A 142 5.56 37.85 3.63
CA PHE A 142 5.30 36.52 3.13
C PHE A 142 6.49 36.02 2.32
N GLU A 143 6.64 34.70 2.24
CA GLU A 143 7.52 34.04 1.29
C GLU A 143 6.73 33.60 0.06
N VAL A 144 7.39 33.54 -1.09
CA VAL A 144 6.79 33.10 -2.34
C VAL A 144 7.47 31.82 -2.76
N HIS A 145 6.71 30.74 -2.85
CA HIS A 145 7.19 29.43 -3.26
C HIS A 145 6.53 29.01 -4.58
N GLN A 146 7.37 28.59 -5.52
CA GLN A 146 6.90 28.04 -6.78
C GLN A 146 6.66 26.53 -6.62
N ALA A 147 5.43 26.08 -6.91
CA ALA A 147 5.03 24.68 -6.82
C ALA A 147 5.17 23.96 -8.16
N SER A 148 4.73 24.64 -9.23
CA SER A 148 4.90 24.27 -10.63
C SER A 148 5.23 25.53 -11.44
N GLU A 149 5.32 25.44 -12.76
CA GLU A 149 5.51 26.63 -13.60
C GLU A 149 4.41 27.68 -13.37
N THR A 150 3.15 27.24 -13.32
CA THR A 150 1.97 28.10 -13.23
C THR A 150 1.41 28.23 -11.82
N PHE A 151 1.76 27.32 -10.91
CA PHE A 151 1.18 27.26 -9.58
C PHE A 151 2.15 27.71 -8.48
N TRP A 152 1.71 28.67 -7.68
CA TRP A 152 2.54 29.39 -6.70
C TRP A 152 1.82 29.51 -5.36
N PHE A 153 2.60 29.45 -4.28
CA PHE A 153 2.15 29.69 -2.91
C PHE A 153 2.73 30.98 -2.36
N LEU A 154 1.93 31.72 -1.61
CA LEU A 154 2.40 32.78 -0.73
C LEU A 154 2.15 32.33 0.70
N ASN A 155 3.25 32.19 1.45
CA ASN A 155 3.22 31.83 2.85
C ASN A 155 3.41 33.08 3.72
N PRO A 156 2.37 33.60 4.39
CA PRO A 156 2.52 34.70 5.33
C PRO A 156 3.45 34.31 6.49
N HIS A 157 4.35 35.22 6.89
CA HIS A 157 5.16 35.00 8.10
C HIS A 157 4.24 35.06 9.33
N GLY A 158 3.97 33.88 9.91
CA GLY A 158 3.04 33.74 11.03
C GLY A 158 1.56 33.86 10.61
N GLN A 159 0.69 34.00 11.61
CA GLN A 159 -0.76 34.02 11.37
C GLN A 159 -1.25 35.38 10.86
N LEU A 160 -2.13 35.35 9.85
CA LEU A 160 -2.90 36.51 9.42
C LEU A 160 -3.74 37.05 10.60
N PRO A 161 -3.92 38.37 10.73
CA PRO A 161 -4.59 38.96 11.88
C PRO A 161 -6.07 38.59 11.92
N SER A 162 -6.56 38.20 13.10
CA SER A 162 -7.91 37.72 13.36
C SER A 162 -9.03 38.71 13.01
N GLY A 163 -10.04 38.25 12.26
CA GLY A 163 -11.25 39.01 11.95
C GLY A 163 -10.99 40.30 11.16
N LYS A 164 -9.93 40.35 10.35
CA LYS A 164 -9.52 41.54 9.60
C LYS A 164 -9.76 41.35 8.11
N ARG A 165 -9.97 42.47 7.43
CA ARG A 165 -9.93 42.52 5.96
C ARG A 165 -8.49 42.50 5.51
N CYS A 166 -8.21 41.67 4.51
CA CYS A 166 -6.94 41.59 3.84
C CYS A 166 -7.10 41.83 2.34
N SER A 167 -6.03 42.29 1.71
CA SER A 167 -5.91 42.38 0.27
C SER A 167 -4.56 41.84 -0.17
N PHE A 168 -4.58 41.05 -1.24
CA PHE A 168 -3.43 40.69 -2.02
C PHE A 168 -3.43 41.51 -3.31
N GLU A 169 -2.31 42.16 -3.60
CA GLU A 169 -2.11 43.10 -4.71
C GLU A 169 -0.98 42.59 -5.60
N TRP A 170 -1.16 42.72 -6.91
CA TRP A 170 -0.12 42.44 -7.91
C TRP A 170 -0.32 43.32 -9.15
N THR A 171 0.68 43.42 -10.02
CA THR A 171 0.58 44.16 -11.28
C THR A 171 0.56 43.20 -12.46
N GLU A 172 -0.58 43.11 -13.15
CA GLU A 172 -0.79 42.27 -14.33
C GLU A 172 -0.88 43.17 -15.57
N VAL A 173 0.05 43.03 -16.52
CA VAL A 173 0.10 43.82 -17.77
C VAL A 173 -0.01 45.33 -17.50
N GLY A 174 0.79 45.81 -16.54
CA GLY A 174 0.81 47.22 -16.12
C GLY A 174 -0.43 47.71 -15.38
N ARG A 175 -1.37 46.82 -15.02
CA ARG A 175 -2.57 47.16 -14.25
C ARG A 175 -2.49 46.53 -12.87
N SER A 176 -2.64 47.35 -11.84
CA SER A 176 -2.81 46.86 -10.48
C SER A 176 -4.10 46.03 -10.38
N ARG A 177 -3.96 44.84 -9.82
CA ARG A 177 -5.03 43.92 -9.46
C ARG A 177 -5.08 43.79 -7.94
N LEU A 178 -6.28 43.46 -7.47
CA LEU A 178 -6.60 43.37 -6.06
C LEU A 178 -7.48 42.14 -5.83
N LEU A 179 -7.05 41.30 -4.90
CA LEU A 179 -7.79 40.17 -4.36
C LEU A 179 -8.10 40.48 -2.88
N ALA A 180 -9.34 40.82 -2.57
CA ALA A 180 -9.77 41.18 -1.22
C ALA A 180 -10.50 40.02 -0.54
N PHE A 181 -10.18 39.75 0.73
CA PHE A 181 -10.80 38.71 1.54
C PHE A 181 -10.86 39.13 3.02
N THR A 182 -11.53 38.35 3.86
CA THR A 182 -11.52 38.56 5.32
C THR A 182 -11.11 37.30 6.06
N THR A 183 -10.28 37.45 7.09
CA THR A 183 -9.86 36.34 7.95
C THR A 183 -10.93 36.01 8.99
N ALA A 184 -10.93 34.75 9.44
CA ALA A 184 -11.80 34.29 10.51
C ALA A 184 -11.43 34.92 11.86
N ILE A 185 -12.43 35.05 12.74
CA ILE A 185 -12.22 35.43 14.14
C ILE A 185 -11.59 34.22 14.85
N ALA A 186 -10.50 34.45 15.57
CA ALA A 186 -9.83 33.41 16.36
C ALA A 186 -10.81 32.83 17.40
N GLY A 187 -11.04 31.52 17.31
CA GLY A 187 -11.78 30.77 18.32
C GLY A 187 -10.86 30.22 19.42
N ARG A 188 -11.42 29.33 20.25
CA ARG A 188 -10.65 28.59 21.26
C ARG A 188 -9.58 27.73 20.58
N PRO A 189 -8.32 27.72 21.07
CA PRO A 189 -7.28 26.91 20.47
C PRO A 189 -7.63 25.43 20.52
N ALA A 190 -7.38 24.74 19.40
CA ALA A 190 -7.32 23.29 19.31
C ALA A 190 -5.85 22.85 19.24
N PHE A 191 -5.54 21.63 19.68
CA PHE A 191 -4.17 21.13 19.78
C PHE A 191 -4.04 19.74 19.16
N VAL A 192 -2.92 19.51 18.48
CA VAL A 192 -2.46 18.15 18.24
C VAL A 192 -1.82 17.67 19.55
N GLU A 193 -2.34 16.59 20.13
CA GLU A 193 -1.86 16.11 21.42
C GLU A 193 -0.45 15.52 21.27
N TYR A 194 0.51 16.10 21.98
CA TYR A 194 1.87 15.60 22.07
C TYR A 194 2.46 16.03 23.40
N ASP A 195 2.64 15.11 24.34
CA ASP A 195 3.22 15.41 25.65
C ASP A 195 3.91 14.16 26.17
N ARG A 196 5.24 14.15 26.12
CA ARG A 196 6.05 13.01 26.55
C ARG A 196 6.41 13.05 28.03
N GLU A 197 6.02 14.10 28.76
CA GLU A 197 6.07 14.16 30.23
C GLU A 197 4.79 13.60 30.85
N ARG A 198 3.67 13.70 30.14
CA ARG A 198 2.43 13.01 30.51
C ARG A 198 2.57 11.52 30.21
N LYS A 199 2.77 10.73 31.26
CA LYS A 199 2.75 9.27 31.17
C LYS A 199 1.43 8.82 30.47
N GLY A 200 1.55 7.89 29.52
CA GLY A 200 0.41 7.28 28.80
C GLY A 200 -0.01 7.89 27.51
N LEU A 201 0.48 9.08 27.20
CA LEU A 201 0.19 9.67 25.92
C LEU A 201 1.14 9.09 24.87
N SER A 202 0.66 8.06 24.17
CA SER A 202 1.43 7.40 23.11
C SER A 202 1.39 8.17 21.79
N SER A 203 0.48 9.13 21.61
CA SER A 203 0.31 9.85 20.35
C SER A 203 1.39 10.91 20.06
N PRO A 204 1.82 11.09 18.79
CA PRO A 204 1.54 10.22 17.65
C PRO A 204 2.27 8.89 17.82
N PHE A 205 1.73 7.87 17.18
CA PHE A 205 2.35 6.55 17.07
C PHE A 205 2.26 6.05 15.62
N PRO A 206 3.32 5.48 15.04
CA PRO A 206 4.66 5.31 15.61
C PRO A 206 5.45 6.64 15.76
N ASP A 207 6.45 6.63 16.64
CA ASP A 207 7.41 7.74 16.86
C ASP A 207 8.75 7.16 17.33
N ASP A 208 9.87 7.60 16.75
CA ASP A 208 11.24 7.26 17.17
C ASP A 208 11.53 7.64 18.62
N TYR A 209 10.70 8.48 19.25
CA TYR A 209 10.67 8.65 20.69
C TYR A 209 10.57 7.31 21.43
N PHE A 210 9.80 6.35 20.91
CA PHE A 210 9.66 5.00 21.47
C PHE A 210 10.69 4.02 20.94
N THR A 211 11.89 4.51 20.61
CA THR A 211 13.01 3.65 20.22
C THR A 211 14.23 3.96 21.07
N ARG A 212 15.08 2.96 21.26
CA ARG A 212 16.42 3.11 21.83
C ARG A 212 17.48 2.81 20.78
N SER A 213 18.67 3.37 20.94
CA SER A 213 19.79 3.05 20.06
C SER A 213 20.27 1.63 20.34
N ASP A 214 20.51 0.86 19.27
CA ASP A 214 21.11 -0.46 19.32
C ASP A 214 22.04 -0.61 18.11
N PRO A 215 23.36 -0.44 18.26
CA PRO A 215 24.28 -0.50 17.13
C PRO A 215 24.35 -1.89 16.47
N THR A 216 23.84 -2.94 17.12
CA THR A 216 23.84 -4.31 16.60
C THR A 216 22.65 -4.59 15.68
N SER A 217 21.57 -3.80 15.78
CA SER A 217 20.41 -3.98 14.92
C SER A 217 20.65 -3.43 13.49
N PRO A 218 19.93 -3.93 12.47
CA PRO A 218 20.04 -3.43 11.10
C PRO A 218 19.72 -1.94 10.94
N THR A 219 18.75 -1.42 11.69
CA THR A 219 18.34 0.00 11.68
C THR A 219 19.10 0.88 12.66
N LYS A 220 19.95 0.28 13.50
CA LYS A 220 20.61 0.91 14.65
C LYS A 220 19.65 1.35 15.78
N ARG A 221 18.42 0.83 15.77
CA ARG A 221 17.38 1.06 16.76
C ARG A 221 16.72 -0.23 17.21
N ARG A 222 16.09 -0.20 18.37
CA ARG A 222 15.09 -1.17 18.82
C ARG A 222 13.87 -0.44 19.33
N ILE A 223 12.70 -1.05 19.18
CA ILE A 223 11.49 -0.54 19.81
C ILE A 223 11.66 -0.62 21.32
N ASP A 224 11.35 0.48 21.99
CA ASP A 224 11.48 0.67 23.43
C ASP A 224 10.29 1.50 23.90
N ILE A 225 9.12 0.87 23.80
CA ILE A 225 7.87 1.45 24.28
C ILE A 225 7.81 1.19 25.78
N GLN A 226 7.53 2.26 26.52
CA GLN A 226 7.26 2.22 27.95
C GLN A 226 5.82 2.66 28.13
N THR A 227 4.85 1.78 27.86
CA THR A 227 3.48 2.06 28.31
C THR A 227 3.33 1.76 29.79
N HIS A 228 2.18 2.16 30.29
CA HIS A 228 1.88 2.25 31.70
C HIS A 228 1.69 0.91 32.41
N GLU A 229 1.88 0.94 33.72
CA GLU A 229 1.31 0.00 34.71
C GLU A 229 -0.21 0.16 34.89
N SER A 230 -0.93 0.64 33.86
CA SER A 230 -2.39 0.77 33.96
C SER A 230 -3.02 -0.62 33.92
N GLN A 231 -4.05 -0.83 34.73
CA GLN A 231 -4.68 -2.15 34.91
C GLN A 231 -5.81 -2.41 33.91
N SER A 232 -6.08 -1.50 32.97
CA SER A 232 -7.15 -1.72 32.00
C SER A 232 -6.81 -2.90 31.08
N PRO A 233 -7.81 -3.66 30.58
CA PRO A 233 -7.56 -4.76 29.65
C PRO A 233 -6.82 -4.32 28.37
N ILE A 234 -7.02 -3.09 27.87
CA ILE A 234 -6.29 -2.59 26.70
C ILE A 234 -4.83 -2.30 27.00
N ASP A 235 -4.51 -1.80 28.19
CA ASP A 235 -3.13 -1.58 28.59
C ASP A 235 -2.40 -2.91 28.78
N GLN A 236 -3.10 -3.95 29.24
CA GLN A 236 -2.57 -5.31 29.27
C GLN A 236 -2.30 -5.84 27.86
N LEU A 237 -3.24 -5.67 26.93
CA LEU A 237 -3.07 -6.08 25.53
C LEU A 237 -1.91 -5.32 24.86
N ALA A 238 -1.86 -4.01 25.04
CA ALA A 238 -0.75 -3.17 24.56
C ALA A 238 0.58 -3.64 25.15
N ALA A 239 0.64 -3.93 26.44
CA ALA A 239 1.85 -4.45 27.09
C ALA A 239 2.30 -5.82 26.52
N GLN A 240 1.36 -6.68 26.11
CA GLN A 240 1.72 -7.94 25.44
C GLN A 240 2.22 -7.72 24.01
N LEU A 241 1.58 -6.84 23.24
CA LEU A 241 2.08 -6.45 21.92
C LEU A 241 3.46 -5.80 22.04
N GLU A 242 3.66 -4.95 23.03
CA GLU A 242 4.96 -4.34 23.31
C GLU A 242 6.02 -5.36 23.65
N ALA A 243 5.69 -6.41 24.40
CA ALA A 243 6.60 -7.51 24.66
C ALA A 243 7.01 -8.20 23.34
N ASP A 244 6.07 -8.44 22.43
CA ASP A 244 6.33 -9.05 21.12
C ASP A 244 7.14 -8.13 20.19
N VAL A 245 6.91 -6.82 20.24
CA VAL A 245 7.60 -5.87 19.35
C VAL A 245 8.91 -5.30 19.91
N ARG A 246 9.22 -5.49 21.20
CA ARG A 246 10.40 -4.90 21.86
C ARG A 246 11.73 -5.23 21.18
N ASP A 247 11.85 -6.44 20.66
CA ASP A 247 13.07 -6.87 19.99
C ASP A 247 13.06 -6.56 18.49
N ARG A 248 12.04 -5.87 17.97
CA ARG A 248 12.03 -5.38 16.59
C ARG A 248 12.94 -4.17 16.46
N ASP A 249 13.58 -4.06 15.30
CA ASP A 249 14.51 -2.98 14.99
C ASP A 249 13.81 -1.73 14.40
N GLY A 250 12.50 -1.73 14.24
CA GLY A 250 11.71 -0.57 13.84
C GLY A 250 10.24 -0.92 13.75
N PHE A 251 9.42 0.09 13.46
CA PHE A 251 7.98 -0.04 13.34
C PHE A 251 7.57 -0.62 11.98
N SER A 252 6.29 -0.92 11.84
CA SER A 252 5.77 -1.37 10.55
C SER A 252 5.98 -0.38 9.42
N ALA A 253 6.28 -0.91 8.24
CA ALA A 253 6.31 -0.17 6.99
C ALA A 253 4.90 0.17 6.46
N MET A 254 3.88 -0.55 6.94
CA MET A 254 2.50 -0.50 6.44
C MET A 254 1.50 -0.09 7.52
N GLY A 255 1.89 -0.17 8.78
CA GLY A 255 1.06 0.29 9.89
C GLY A 255 0.71 1.76 9.77
N HIS A 256 -0.51 2.08 10.17
CA HIS A 256 -1.00 3.45 10.14
C HIS A 256 -0.32 4.31 11.21
N VAL A 257 -0.31 5.62 10.93
CA VAL A 257 0.05 6.62 11.92
C VAL A 257 -1.21 7.08 12.64
N TYR A 258 -1.23 6.92 13.95
CA TYR A 258 -2.28 7.40 14.84
C TYR A 258 -1.89 8.74 15.47
N ILE A 259 -2.76 9.75 15.38
CA ILE A 259 -2.59 11.10 15.92
C ILE A 259 -3.82 11.47 16.76
N ALA A 260 -3.63 11.88 18.01
CA ALA A 260 -4.68 12.30 18.94
C ALA A 260 -4.89 13.81 18.84
N LEU A 261 -6.16 14.22 18.89
CA LEU A 261 -6.59 15.61 18.70
C LEU A 261 -7.48 16.04 19.86
N SER A 262 -7.43 17.32 20.20
CA SER A 262 -8.25 17.89 21.27
C SER A 262 -9.73 18.09 20.88
N ASP A 263 -10.03 18.10 19.58
CA ASP A 263 -11.31 18.50 19.00
C ASP A 263 -11.59 17.73 17.70
N GLY A 264 -12.78 17.88 17.11
CA GLY A 264 -13.10 17.34 15.78
C GLY A 264 -12.36 18.07 14.66
N ILE A 265 -12.23 17.44 13.50
CA ILE A 265 -11.60 18.03 12.31
C ILE A 265 -12.67 18.57 11.36
N ASP A 266 -12.45 19.74 10.78
CA ASP A 266 -13.12 20.17 9.55
C ASP A 266 -12.59 19.30 8.39
N LEU A 267 -13.41 18.38 7.89
CA LEU A 267 -13.01 17.45 6.83
C LEU A 267 -12.52 18.18 5.57
N ALA A 268 -13.03 19.38 5.27
CA ALA A 268 -12.56 20.18 4.14
C ALA A 268 -11.15 20.77 4.35
N SER A 269 -10.55 20.57 5.52
CA SER A 269 -9.16 20.94 5.81
C SER A 269 -8.19 19.77 5.70
N LEU A 270 -8.69 18.54 5.58
CA LEU A 270 -7.91 17.32 5.50
C LEU A 270 -7.79 16.89 4.03
N PRO A 271 -6.63 16.38 3.56
CA PRO A 271 -6.55 15.81 2.22
C PRO A 271 -7.51 14.64 2.08
N GLN A 272 -8.36 14.68 1.05
CA GLN A 272 -9.39 13.67 0.77
C GLN A 272 -8.92 12.59 -0.23
N SER A 273 -7.77 12.80 -0.87
CA SER A 273 -7.23 11.91 -1.89
C SER A 273 -5.71 11.76 -1.79
N ALA A 274 -5.18 10.74 -2.49
CA ALA A 274 -3.75 10.52 -2.62
C ALA A 274 -3.03 11.76 -3.21
N ALA A 275 -3.57 12.32 -4.29
CA ALA A 275 -3.05 13.55 -4.90
C ALA A 275 -3.03 14.74 -3.93
N GLU A 276 -4.11 14.93 -3.16
CA GLU A 276 -4.17 16.00 -2.15
C GLU A 276 -3.19 15.76 -0.98
N SER A 277 -2.92 14.51 -0.62
CA SER A 277 -2.00 14.15 0.47
C SER A 277 -0.54 14.50 0.16
N VAL A 278 -0.16 14.49 -1.13
CA VAL A 278 1.17 14.89 -1.61
C VAL A 278 1.21 16.34 -2.09
N HIS A 279 0.08 17.06 -2.01
CA HIS A 279 0.05 18.47 -2.38
C HIS A 279 0.91 19.28 -1.40
N PRO A 280 1.73 20.24 -1.88
CA PRO A 280 2.55 21.10 -1.03
C PRO A 280 1.84 21.82 0.12
N ALA A 281 0.59 22.25 -0.10
CA ALA A 281 -0.23 22.93 0.89
C ALA A 281 -1.11 21.97 1.71
N SER A 282 -0.89 20.65 1.61
CA SER A 282 -1.65 19.68 2.38
C SER A 282 -1.47 19.93 3.87
N SER A 283 -2.57 19.86 4.61
CA SER A 283 -2.58 20.17 6.04
C SER A 283 -1.83 19.13 6.88
N VAL A 284 -1.73 17.91 6.35
CA VAL A 284 -1.00 16.77 6.92
C VAL A 284 -0.11 16.23 5.82
N GLN A 285 1.16 15.95 6.15
CA GLN A 285 2.14 15.52 5.16
C GLN A 285 3.00 14.40 5.73
N MET A 286 3.30 13.40 4.91
CA MET A 286 4.27 12.35 5.18
C MET A 286 5.45 12.50 4.24
N PHE A 287 6.68 12.42 4.77
CA PHE A 287 7.91 12.60 4.00
C PHE A 287 8.84 11.40 4.18
N ASP A 288 9.53 11.02 3.11
CA ASP A 288 10.72 10.21 3.26
C ASP A 288 11.88 11.08 3.74
N VAL A 289 12.34 10.82 4.96
CA VAL A 289 13.40 11.59 5.62
C VAL A 289 14.67 10.74 5.82
N ASP A 290 14.77 9.57 5.19
CA ASP A 290 16.00 8.77 5.19
C ASP A 290 16.97 9.31 4.12
N PRO A 291 18.12 9.89 4.50
CA PRO A 291 19.08 10.44 3.54
C PRO A 291 19.69 9.39 2.61
N ARG A 292 19.50 8.09 2.88
CA ARG A 292 19.94 6.98 2.02
C ARG A 292 18.86 6.53 1.04
N SER A 293 17.66 7.08 1.12
CA SER A 293 16.56 6.70 0.25
C SER A 293 16.65 7.39 -1.11
N GLU A 294 16.20 6.70 -2.16
CA GLU A 294 16.09 7.29 -3.49
C GLU A 294 15.00 8.37 -3.54
N THR A 295 13.98 8.24 -2.70
CA THR A 295 12.84 9.16 -2.61
C THR A 295 13.03 10.19 -1.49
N PHE A 296 14.26 10.39 -1.02
CA PHE A 296 14.57 11.35 0.05
C PHE A 296 13.96 12.72 -0.25
N THR A 297 13.23 13.27 0.72
CA THR A 297 12.46 14.52 0.70
C THR A 297 11.16 14.51 -0.11
N GLU A 298 10.83 13.40 -0.77
CA GLU A 298 9.56 13.25 -1.45
C GLU A 298 8.43 13.04 -0.44
N ARG A 299 7.24 13.51 -0.82
CA ARG A 299 6.01 13.28 -0.08
C ARG A 299 5.50 11.88 -0.38
N ILE A 300 5.03 11.21 0.66
CA ILE A 300 4.48 9.87 0.59
C ILE A 300 2.96 10.00 0.51
N PRO A 301 2.30 9.48 -0.53
CA PRO A 301 0.84 9.49 -0.61
C PRO A 301 0.22 8.66 0.51
N PHE A 302 -0.86 9.17 1.09
CA PHE A 302 -1.62 8.50 2.14
C PHE A 302 -3.12 8.80 2.02
N VAL A 303 -3.94 7.97 2.67
CA VAL A 303 -5.34 8.30 2.97
C VAL A 303 -5.46 8.64 4.44
N ALA A 304 -6.29 9.63 4.75
CA ALA A 304 -6.57 10.06 6.10
C ALA A 304 -7.97 9.65 6.52
N GLU A 305 -8.10 9.08 7.72
CA GLU A 305 -9.40 8.79 8.33
C GLU A 305 -9.52 9.49 9.68
N THR A 306 -10.67 10.11 9.91
CA THR A 306 -10.99 10.74 11.19
C THR A 306 -11.84 9.81 12.05
N ARG A 307 -11.52 9.70 13.33
CA ARG A 307 -12.30 8.92 14.30
C ARG A 307 -12.79 9.82 15.42
N GLU A 308 -14.05 9.62 15.78
CA GLU A 308 -14.69 10.24 16.93
C GLU A 308 -15.26 9.14 17.82
N ASP A 309 -14.53 8.82 18.88
CA ASP A 309 -14.85 7.72 19.78
C ASP A 309 -15.38 8.25 21.11
N LEU A 310 -16.23 7.47 21.79
CA LEU A 310 -16.65 7.78 23.15
C LEU A 310 -15.68 7.15 24.16
N GLY A 311 -15.01 8.00 24.94
CA GLY A 311 -14.16 7.61 26.05
C GLY A 311 -14.95 7.30 27.33
N VAL A 312 -14.23 6.88 28.38
CA VAL A 312 -14.78 6.67 29.73
C VAL A 312 -15.50 7.94 30.21
N GLY A 313 -16.73 7.78 30.67
CA GLY A 313 -17.59 8.89 31.08
C GLY A 313 -18.24 9.66 29.92
N GLY A 314 -18.27 9.09 28.72
CA GLY A 314 -18.96 9.65 27.55
C GLY A 314 -18.27 10.85 26.91
N LYS A 315 -16.99 11.09 27.24
CA LYS A 315 -16.20 12.17 26.63
C LYS A 315 -15.79 11.78 25.21
N ARG A 316 -16.11 12.63 24.24
CA ARG A 316 -15.64 12.46 22.85
C ARG A 316 -14.11 12.53 22.81
N GLN A 317 -13.50 11.60 22.10
CA GLN A 317 -12.08 11.51 21.81
C GLN A 317 -11.90 11.58 20.30
N TYR A 318 -10.93 12.37 19.83
CA TYR A 318 -10.72 12.61 18.42
C TYR A 318 -9.37 12.08 17.99
N SER A 319 -9.38 11.32 16.91
CA SER A 319 -8.18 10.71 16.35
C SER A 319 -8.12 10.93 14.84
N LEU A 320 -6.91 10.99 14.31
CA LEU A 320 -6.59 11.01 12.90
C LEU A 320 -5.67 9.82 12.61
N LEU A 321 -6.07 9.01 11.64
CA LEU A 321 -5.31 7.84 11.16
C LEU A 321 -4.77 8.16 9.77
N LEU A 322 -3.49 7.90 9.54
CA LEU A 322 -2.84 8.07 8.23
C LEU A 322 -2.38 6.71 7.73
N PHE A 323 -2.89 6.30 6.56
CA PHE A 323 -2.59 5.03 5.91
C PHE A 323 -1.72 5.28 4.68
N PRO A 324 -0.41 4.96 4.72
CA PRO A 324 0.48 5.15 3.58
C PRO A 324 0.04 4.27 2.39
N LEU A 325 -0.19 4.87 1.22
CA LEU A 325 -0.57 4.16 0.00
C LEU A 325 0.64 3.54 -0.72
N THR A 326 1.81 4.14 -0.51
CA THR A 326 3.09 3.55 -0.88
C THR A 326 3.84 3.24 0.40
N PRO A 327 3.86 1.97 0.84
CA PRO A 327 4.48 1.61 2.10
C PRO A 327 5.91 2.09 2.20
N ALA A 328 6.27 2.49 3.42
CA ALA A 328 7.59 2.99 3.70
C ALA A 328 8.64 1.91 3.43
N ARG A 329 9.78 2.31 2.86
CA ARG A 329 10.88 1.37 2.60
C ARG A 329 11.32 0.70 3.89
N ALA A 330 11.66 -0.59 3.84
CA ALA A 330 12.33 -1.28 4.94
C ALA A 330 13.58 -0.52 5.39
N ARG A 331 13.80 -0.43 6.71
CA ARG A 331 14.91 0.36 7.31
C ARG A 331 14.92 1.84 6.90
N GLY A 332 13.78 2.36 6.44
CA GLY A 332 13.56 3.75 6.07
C GLY A 332 13.22 4.60 7.28
N ARG A 333 13.09 5.90 7.06
CA ARG A 333 12.70 6.87 8.09
C ARG A 333 11.67 7.82 7.50
N ILE A 334 10.56 7.97 8.20
CA ILE A 334 9.40 8.71 7.74
C ILE A 334 9.17 9.89 8.67
N GLY A 335 9.01 11.08 8.11
CA GLY A 335 8.62 12.29 8.83
C GLY A 335 7.11 12.50 8.68
N VAL A 336 6.43 12.81 9.78
CA VAL A 336 5.01 13.16 9.79
C VAL A 336 4.87 14.59 10.27
N VAL A 337 4.20 15.42 9.48
CA VAL A 337 3.97 16.84 9.75
C VAL A 337 2.48 17.09 9.78
N VAL A 338 2.00 17.73 10.84
CA VAL A 338 0.67 18.37 10.85
C VAL A 338 0.90 19.86 10.89
N THR A 339 0.32 20.59 9.95
CA THR A 339 0.41 22.05 9.86
C THR A 339 -0.78 22.71 10.52
N ARG A 340 -0.72 24.04 10.68
CA ARG A 340 -1.82 24.88 11.17
C ARG A 340 -2.93 25.07 10.13
N ALA A 341 -2.78 24.53 8.91
CA ALA A 341 -3.86 24.47 7.93
C ALA A 341 -4.92 23.42 8.33
N LEU A 342 -4.55 22.41 9.13
CA LEU A 342 -5.53 21.50 9.74
C LEU A 342 -6.36 22.29 10.76
N ARG A 343 -7.69 22.19 10.70
CA ARG A 343 -8.58 23.02 11.54
C ARG A 343 -9.80 22.27 12.04
N VAL A 344 -10.41 22.82 13.09
CA VAL A 344 -11.74 22.43 13.60
C VAL A 344 -12.83 23.19 12.85
N ASP A 345 -12.57 24.47 12.60
CA ASP A 345 -13.34 25.41 11.80
C ASP A 345 -12.40 26.55 11.36
N PRO A 346 -12.81 27.47 10.47
CA PRO A 346 -11.90 28.49 9.96
C PRO A 346 -11.27 29.40 11.03
N GLY A 347 -11.90 29.56 12.19
CA GLY A 347 -11.37 30.35 13.32
C GLY A 347 -10.46 29.55 14.25
N ARG A 348 -10.41 28.22 14.11
CA ARG A 348 -9.80 27.29 15.08
C ARG A 348 -8.86 26.30 14.39
N ALA A 349 -7.70 26.81 13.97
CA ALA A 349 -6.57 25.99 13.53
C ALA A 349 -5.98 25.16 14.69
N TYR A 350 -5.51 23.95 14.37
CA TYR A 350 -4.73 23.16 15.30
C TYR A 350 -3.38 23.83 15.57
N ARG A 351 -2.97 23.82 16.84
CA ARG A 351 -1.71 24.40 17.32
C ARG A 351 -0.82 23.31 17.92
N PRO A 352 0.49 23.56 18.01
CA PRO A 352 1.35 22.67 18.78
C PRO A 352 0.94 22.68 20.24
N SER A 353 0.95 21.50 20.86
CA SER A 353 0.79 21.36 22.30
C SER A 353 1.85 22.19 23.05
N PRO A 354 1.63 22.52 24.34
CA PRO A 354 2.66 23.20 25.14
C PRO A 354 4.02 22.48 25.16
N PHE A 355 4.02 21.14 25.13
CA PHE A 355 5.26 20.36 25.04
C PHE A 355 5.90 20.47 23.65
N MET A 356 5.13 20.36 22.55
CA MET A 356 5.67 20.51 21.19
C MET A 356 6.20 21.92 20.93
N GLN A 357 5.57 22.94 21.51
CA GLN A 357 6.12 24.32 21.49
C GLN A 357 7.51 24.38 22.12
N ARG A 358 7.73 23.68 23.24
CA ARG A 358 9.08 23.52 23.81
C ARG A 358 9.99 22.74 22.88
N VAL A 359 9.53 21.66 22.24
CA VAL A 359 10.36 20.90 21.27
C VAL A 359 10.91 21.81 20.16
N PHE A 360 10.10 22.73 19.63
CA PHE A 360 10.51 23.66 18.58
C PHE A 360 11.52 24.74 19.00
N GLN A 361 11.63 25.02 20.30
CA GLN A 361 12.57 26.01 20.84
C GLN A 361 14.02 25.48 20.83
N PRO A 362 15.03 26.37 20.92
CA PRO A 362 16.41 25.97 21.14
C PRO A 362 16.61 25.12 22.41
N ARG A 363 17.69 24.34 22.43
CA ARG A 363 18.08 23.53 23.60
C ARG A 363 18.35 24.38 24.83
N SER A 364 17.87 23.91 25.98
CA SER A 364 18.14 24.50 27.29
C SER A 364 18.81 23.48 28.21
N ALA A 365 19.63 23.96 29.16
CA ALA A 365 20.22 23.08 30.18
C ALA A 365 19.17 22.47 31.12
N ASP A 366 18.02 23.15 31.27
CA ASP A 366 16.92 22.72 32.15
C ASP A 366 15.91 21.79 31.44
N ASP A 367 16.18 21.34 30.21
CA ASP A 367 15.28 20.43 29.49
C ASP A 367 15.15 19.08 30.22
N SER A 368 13.92 18.60 30.40
CA SER A 368 13.66 17.25 30.88
C SER A 368 14.20 16.18 29.91
N GLU A 369 14.47 14.97 30.41
CA GLU A 369 14.94 13.86 29.57
C GLU A 369 13.97 13.56 28.41
N ALA A 370 12.65 13.59 28.70
CA ALA A 370 11.60 13.42 27.70
C ALA A 370 11.70 14.48 26.59
N LEU A 371 11.89 15.76 26.95
CA LEU A 371 12.04 16.84 25.98
C LEU A 371 13.33 16.68 25.15
N GLN A 372 14.44 16.31 25.78
CA GLN A 372 15.69 16.05 25.07
C GLN A 372 15.56 14.87 24.10
N ARG A 373 14.88 13.79 24.50
CA ARG A 373 14.62 12.62 23.65
C ARG A 373 13.72 12.97 22.48
N ALA A 374 12.63 13.71 22.71
CA ALA A 374 11.73 14.20 21.66
C ALA A 374 12.47 15.07 20.63
N ARG A 375 13.34 15.99 21.08
CA ARG A 375 14.17 16.81 20.18
C ARG A 375 15.17 15.98 19.38
N ARG A 376 15.71 14.90 19.94
CA ARG A 376 16.60 13.96 19.20
C ARG A 376 15.82 13.14 18.18
N SER A 377 14.62 12.67 18.53
CA SER A 377 13.82 11.84 17.62
C SER A 377 13.26 12.66 16.45
N SER A 378 12.75 13.87 16.67
CA SER A 378 12.16 14.68 15.59
C SER A 378 13.16 15.55 14.82
N GLY A 379 14.35 15.81 15.38
CA GLY A 379 15.25 16.86 14.90
C GLY A 379 15.67 16.75 13.43
N SER A 380 15.92 15.54 12.91
CA SER A 380 16.28 15.37 11.50
C SER A 380 15.09 15.67 10.57
N ALA A 381 13.90 15.17 10.90
CA ALA A 381 12.71 15.41 10.10
C ALA A 381 12.34 16.90 10.11
N LEU A 382 12.42 17.55 11.27
CA LEU A 382 12.25 18.99 11.41
C LEU A 382 13.20 19.76 10.49
N TRP A 383 14.49 19.46 10.54
CA TRP A 383 15.48 20.15 9.71
C TRP A 383 15.24 19.93 8.21
N ILE A 384 14.92 18.71 7.79
CA ILE A 384 14.62 18.37 6.39
C ILE A 384 13.41 19.15 5.89
N VAL A 385 12.31 19.15 6.65
CA VAL A 385 11.06 19.80 6.26
C VAL A 385 11.21 21.33 6.24
N GLU A 386 11.97 21.89 7.17
CA GLU A 386 12.20 23.34 7.27
C GLU A 386 13.20 23.88 6.23
N ASN A 387 14.12 23.05 5.73
CA ASN A 387 15.25 23.55 4.92
C ASN A 387 15.39 22.89 3.54
N ILE A 388 14.86 21.69 3.34
CA ILE A 388 15.08 20.91 2.11
C ILE A 388 13.78 20.66 1.36
N ALA A 389 12.69 20.34 2.08
CA ALA A 389 11.39 20.10 1.46
C ALA A 389 11.00 21.28 0.56
N GLN A 390 10.30 20.97 -0.53
CA GLN A 390 9.86 21.97 -1.51
C GLN A 390 8.34 21.98 -1.57
N PRO A 391 7.68 23.08 -1.18
CA PRO A 391 8.23 24.22 -0.44
C PRO A 391 8.64 23.82 0.99
N PRO A 392 9.55 24.60 1.61
CA PRO A 392 9.85 24.44 3.03
C PRO A 392 8.62 24.71 3.88
N ILE A 393 8.48 24.01 5.01
CA ILE A 393 7.42 24.28 5.98
C ILE A 393 8.09 24.93 7.21
N PRO A 394 7.83 26.22 7.48
CA PRO A 394 8.37 26.90 8.66
C PRO A 394 7.84 26.29 9.97
N ARG A 395 8.62 26.40 11.05
CA ARG A 395 8.21 25.87 12.37
C ARG A 395 6.95 26.54 12.90
N GLU A 396 6.76 27.82 12.59
CA GLU A 396 5.56 28.57 12.93
C GLU A 396 4.32 28.07 12.20
N ASP A 397 4.44 27.25 11.17
CA ASP A 397 3.30 26.66 10.47
C ASP A 397 3.00 25.24 10.95
N MET A 398 3.85 24.67 11.81
CA MET A 398 3.67 23.30 12.32
C MET A 398 2.82 23.28 13.60
N ALA A 399 1.93 22.30 13.67
CA ALA A 399 1.26 21.84 14.88
C ALA A 399 1.90 20.56 15.45
N LEU A 400 2.46 19.70 14.59
CA LEU A 400 3.19 18.49 14.99
C LEU A 400 4.34 18.23 14.01
N ILE A 401 5.48 17.79 14.55
CA ILE A 401 6.52 17.06 13.81
C ILE A 401 6.86 15.79 14.58
N ALA A 402 6.84 14.66 13.90
CA ALA A 402 7.33 13.39 14.41
C ALA A 402 8.11 12.66 13.31
N SER A 403 8.91 11.67 13.70
CA SER A 403 9.47 10.74 12.72
C SER A 403 9.53 9.34 13.30
N TYR A 404 9.42 8.34 12.45
CA TYR A 404 9.59 6.95 12.85
C TYR A 404 10.49 6.19 11.87
N THR A 405 11.20 5.21 12.39
CA THR A 405 12.06 4.30 11.64
C THR A 405 11.31 2.99 11.39
N THR A 406 11.25 2.54 10.15
CA THR A 406 10.65 1.25 9.81
C THR A 406 11.63 0.11 10.03
N GLY A 407 11.12 -1.06 10.41
CA GLY A 407 11.92 -2.25 10.69
C GLY A 407 12.63 -2.82 9.46
N SER A 408 13.59 -3.71 9.70
CA SER A 408 14.12 -4.56 8.65
C SER A 408 13.14 -5.68 8.28
N LEU A 409 13.17 -6.07 7.01
CA LEU A 409 12.39 -7.19 6.48
C LEU A 409 13.26 -8.44 6.23
N ASP A 410 14.52 -8.44 6.69
CA ASP A 410 15.49 -9.49 6.37
C ASP A 410 15.08 -10.86 6.91
N GLY A 411 14.40 -10.87 8.06
CA GLY A 411 13.91 -12.10 8.67
C GLY A 411 12.73 -12.73 7.93
N LEU A 412 11.98 -11.95 7.14
CA LEU A 412 10.75 -12.42 6.50
C LEU A 412 11.04 -13.46 5.43
N SER A 413 11.89 -13.09 4.48
CA SER A 413 12.30 -14.00 3.41
C SER A 413 13.11 -15.18 3.94
N ARG A 414 13.89 -14.97 5.02
CA ARG A 414 14.70 -16.02 5.63
C ARG A 414 13.85 -17.20 6.12
N ASP A 415 12.69 -16.95 6.73
CA ASP A 415 11.80 -18.00 7.22
C ASP A 415 11.29 -18.89 6.07
N LEU A 416 10.71 -18.28 5.03
CA LEU A 416 10.11 -19.04 3.91
C LEU A 416 11.14 -19.69 2.99
N LEU A 417 12.32 -19.07 2.81
CA LEU A 417 13.45 -19.70 2.12
C LEU A 417 13.94 -20.93 2.88
N HIS A 418 14.01 -20.85 4.22
CA HIS A 418 14.41 -21.99 5.03
C HIS A 418 13.37 -23.12 5.02
N VAL A 419 12.09 -22.77 5.16
CA VAL A 419 10.97 -23.71 5.02
C VAL A 419 11.07 -24.46 3.69
N ARG A 420 11.24 -23.74 2.57
CA ARG A 420 11.39 -24.36 1.25
C ARG A 420 12.59 -25.32 1.19
N ALA A 421 13.75 -24.89 1.68
CA ALA A 421 14.96 -25.72 1.69
C ALA A 421 14.78 -27.01 2.53
N LEU A 422 14.05 -26.96 3.64
CA LEU A 422 13.69 -28.14 4.43
C LEU A 422 12.72 -29.04 3.68
N LEU A 423 11.68 -28.46 3.06
CA LEU A 423 10.69 -29.22 2.29
C LEU A 423 11.33 -30.02 1.16
N GLN A 424 12.36 -29.49 0.49
CA GLN A 424 13.09 -30.20 -0.57
C GLN A 424 13.86 -31.43 -0.09
N GLN A 425 14.20 -31.50 1.21
CA GLN A 425 14.93 -32.62 1.79
C GLN A 425 14.01 -33.75 2.27
N LEU A 426 12.71 -33.49 2.37
CA LEU A 426 11.73 -34.48 2.80
C LEU A 426 11.33 -35.42 1.65
N PRO A 427 10.83 -36.63 1.91
CA PRO A 427 10.09 -37.40 0.89
C PRO A 427 8.86 -36.63 0.41
N LEU A 428 8.30 -37.01 -0.74
CA LEU A 428 7.00 -36.46 -1.19
C LEU A 428 5.93 -36.71 -0.12
N PRO A 429 4.99 -35.77 0.10
CA PRO A 429 3.94 -35.94 1.09
C PRO A 429 3.09 -37.19 0.80
N THR A 430 2.78 -37.96 1.85
CA THR A 430 1.79 -39.03 1.76
C THR A 430 0.40 -38.46 1.85
N PHE A 431 -0.54 -39.01 1.09
CA PHE A 431 -1.95 -38.64 1.13
C PHE A 431 -2.84 -39.88 1.14
N ARG A 432 -4.10 -39.67 1.53
CA ARG A 432 -5.19 -40.64 1.39
C ARG A 432 -6.38 -39.95 0.74
N VAL A 433 -7.10 -40.71 -0.08
CA VAL A 433 -8.41 -40.31 -0.61
C VAL A 433 -9.47 -40.78 0.37
N ASP A 434 -10.29 -39.86 0.83
CA ASP A 434 -11.31 -40.10 1.84
C ASP A 434 -12.65 -40.37 1.19
N ARG A 435 -12.95 -39.60 0.13
CA ARG A 435 -14.19 -39.71 -0.63
C ARG A 435 -13.99 -39.15 -2.03
N ILE A 436 -14.68 -39.74 -3.00
CA ILE A 436 -14.81 -39.21 -4.37
C ILE A 436 -16.30 -39.07 -4.65
N ASP A 437 -16.75 -37.84 -4.86
CA ASP A 437 -18.14 -37.51 -5.18
C ASP A 437 -18.26 -37.27 -6.69
N PRO A 438 -18.98 -38.11 -7.44
CA PRO A 438 -19.19 -37.88 -8.87
C PRO A 438 -20.11 -36.66 -9.07
N GLU A 439 -19.81 -35.85 -10.08
CA GLU A 439 -20.53 -34.61 -10.38
C GLU A 439 -21.17 -34.63 -11.78
N ALA A 440 -22.11 -33.71 -12.00
CA ALA A 440 -22.72 -33.46 -13.30
C ALA A 440 -22.16 -32.17 -13.94
N GLY A 441 -22.29 -32.04 -15.27
CA GLY A 441 -21.78 -30.90 -16.01
C GLY A 441 -20.30 -31.02 -16.36
N GLU A 442 -19.55 -29.92 -16.23
CA GLU A 442 -18.13 -29.83 -16.63
C GLU A 442 -17.15 -30.39 -15.59
N VAL A 443 -17.60 -30.58 -14.34
CA VAL A 443 -16.84 -31.28 -13.30
C VAL A 443 -17.24 -32.76 -13.34
N GLU A 444 -16.24 -33.64 -13.41
CA GLU A 444 -16.45 -35.09 -13.43
C GLU A 444 -16.52 -35.67 -12.02
N ALA A 445 -15.62 -35.24 -11.15
CA ALA A 445 -15.59 -35.68 -9.76
C ALA A 445 -14.98 -34.63 -8.82
N VAL A 446 -15.42 -34.64 -7.57
CA VAL A 446 -14.79 -33.92 -6.46
C VAL A 446 -14.17 -34.94 -5.52
N VAL A 447 -12.85 -34.90 -5.41
CA VAL A 447 -12.04 -35.73 -4.52
C VAL A 447 -11.82 -34.97 -3.22
N HIS A 448 -12.20 -35.58 -2.11
CA HIS A 448 -11.84 -35.17 -0.77
C HIS A 448 -10.76 -36.11 -0.24
N GLY A 449 -9.68 -35.53 0.27
CA GLY A 449 -8.60 -36.32 0.86
C GLY A 449 -7.90 -35.60 1.98
N THR A 450 -6.93 -36.28 2.55
CA THR A 450 -6.08 -35.76 3.62
C THR A 450 -4.62 -36.04 3.27
N TRP A 451 -3.74 -35.07 3.49
CA TRP A 451 -2.30 -35.24 3.29
C TRP A 451 -1.50 -34.91 4.55
N GLN A 452 -0.29 -35.46 4.65
CA GLN A 452 0.63 -35.22 5.77
C GLN A 452 1.50 -34.00 5.50
N ALA A 453 1.12 -32.86 6.08
CA ALA A 453 1.93 -31.64 6.02
C ALA A 453 2.95 -31.62 7.17
N PRO A 454 4.16 -31.07 6.98
CA PRO A 454 5.05 -30.78 8.09
C PRO A 454 4.41 -29.79 9.06
N ARG A 455 4.47 -30.10 10.35
CA ARG A 455 3.98 -29.23 11.42
C ARG A 455 5.11 -28.34 11.90
N TRP A 456 4.89 -27.03 11.84
CA TRP A 456 5.87 -26.00 12.18
C TRP A 456 5.65 -25.35 13.56
N ARG A 457 4.45 -25.54 14.14
CA ARG A 457 4.02 -24.88 15.38
C ARG A 457 3.92 -25.82 16.57
N ASP A 458 4.18 -25.26 17.74
CA ASP A 458 3.75 -25.79 19.04
C ASP A 458 2.79 -24.77 19.67
N GLY A 459 1.52 -25.16 19.81
CA GLY A 459 0.43 -24.21 20.03
C GLY A 459 0.26 -23.22 18.87
N ALA A 460 0.23 -21.93 19.17
CA ALA A 460 -0.09 -20.87 18.20
C ALA A 460 1.13 -20.31 17.44
N ASN A 461 2.36 -20.67 17.83
CA ASN A 461 3.58 -20.04 17.30
C ASN A 461 4.53 -21.06 16.65
N VAL A 462 5.28 -20.61 15.65
CA VAL A 462 6.26 -21.44 14.96
C VAL A 462 7.44 -21.70 15.89
N VAL A 463 7.83 -22.97 16.00
CA VAL A 463 9.00 -23.38 16.78
C VAL A 463 10.25 -23.05 15.98
N ARG A 464 11.26 -22.51 16.68
CA ARG A 464 12.48 -22.00 16.06
C ARG A 464 13.71 -22.59 16.73
N ASP A 465 14.76 -22.79 15.94
CA ASP A 465 16.09 -23.20 16.44
C ASP A 465 16.84 -22.03 17.10
N GLU A 466 18.07 -22.28 17.57
CA GLU A 466 18.95 -21.27 18.17
C GLU A 466 19.29 -20.12 17.20
N ALA A 467 19.19 -20.35 15.89
CA ALA A 467 19.43 -19.34 14.85
C ALA A 467 18.16 -18.54 14.49
N GLY A 468 17.03 -18.84 15.14
CA GLY A 468 15.73 -18.22 14.92
C GLY A 468 14.97 -18.72 13.69
N LEU A 469 15.40 -19.83 13.09
CA LEU A 469 14.82 -20.43 11.88
C LEU A 469 13.67 -21.39 12.21
N PRO A 470 12.60 -21.47 11.41
CA PRO A 470 11.52 -22.44 11.61
C PRO A 470 12.02 -23.88 11.61
N VAL A 471 11.52 -24.70 12.54
CA VAL A 471 11.81 -26.15 12.58
C VAL A 471 10.55 -26.98 12.45
N ILE A 472 10.69 -28.16 11.86
CA ILE A 472 9.61 -29.15 11.80
C ILE A 472 9.54 -29.88 13.14
N VAL A 473 8.37 -29.86 13.76
CA VAL A 473 8.11 -30.49 15.07
C VAL A 473 7.19 -31.71 14.98
N GLY A 474 6.79 -32.10 13.77
CA GLY A 474 6.01 -33.29 13.49
C GLY A 474 5.33 -33.22 12.13
N THR A 475 4.26 -33.98 11.96
CA THR A 475 3.32 -33.85 10.84
C THR A 475 1.93 -33.49 11.35
N THR A 476 1.08 -32.99 10.46
CA THR A 476 -0.34 -32.75 10.70
C THR A 476 -1.15 -33.19 9.48
N ASP A 477 -2.33 -33.74 9.74
CA ASP A 477 -3.31 -34.10 8.74
C ASP A 477 -3.96 -32.82 8.22
N VAL A 478 -3.79 -32.52 6.93
CA VAL A 478 -4.41 -31.37 6.27
C VAL A 478 -5.42 -31.87 5.24
N PRO A 479 -6.71 -31.55 5.38
CA PRO A 479 -7.71 -31.85 4.36
C PRO A 479 -7.42 -31.08 3.07
N PHE A 480 -7.60 -31.73 1.93
CA PHE A 480 -7.59 -31.10 0.62
C PHE A 480 -8.86 -31.46 -0.16
N THR A 481 -9.23 -30.59 -1.10
CA THR A 481 -10.29 -30.83 -2.07
C THR A 481 -9.76 -30.61 -3.48
N LEU A 482 -10.07 -31.55 -4.37
CA LEU A 482 -9.66 -31.54 -5.77
C LEU A 482 -10.89 -31.74 -6.65
N ALA A 483 -11.21 -30.78 -7.51
CA ALA A 483 -12.23 -30.92 -8.54
C ALA A 483 -11.57 -31.27 -9.88
N LEU A 484 -11.97 -32.40 -10.46
CA LEU A 484 -11.47 -32.90 -11.75
C LEU A 484 -12.41 -32.48 -12.88
N PRO A 485 -11.90 -31.92 -13.99
CA PRO A 485 -12.72 -31.58 -15.13
C PRO A 485 -13.12 -32.84 -15.89
N ARG A 486 -14.21 -32.75 -16.64
CA ARG A 486 -14.61 -33.83 -17.55
C ARG A 486 -13.73 -33.88 -18.78
N GLY A 487 -13.51 -35.09 -19.29
CA GLY A 487 -12.84 -35.27 -20.59
C GLY A 487 -11.34 -35.01 -20.53
N VAL A 488 -10.73 -35.33 -19.38
CA VAL A 488 -9.28 -35.30 -19.21
C VAL A 488 -8.61 -36.09 -20.33
N GLY A 489 -7.77 -35.42 -21.12
CA GLY A 489 -7.01 -36.07 -22.19
C GLY A 489 -5.92 -37.00 -21.64
N GLU A 490 -5.23 -37.72 -22.52
CA GLU A 490 -4.19 -38.69 -22.13
C GLU A 490 -3.04 -38.11 -21.27
N LYS A 491 -2.85 -36.79 -21.28
CA LYS A 491 -1.80 -36.10 -20.52
C LYS A 491 -2.22 -35.68 -19.11
N GLY A 492 -3.49 -35.86 -18.72
CA GLY A 492 -4.02 -35.29 -17.49
C GLY A 492 -4.45 -33.83 -17.63
N ALA A 493 -5.14 -33.31 -16.62
CA ALA A 493 -5.60 -31.92 -16.56
C ALA A 493 -4.53 -31.00 -15.94
N PRO A 494 -4.22 -29.82 -16.52
CA PRO A 494 -3.41 -28.80 -15.86
C PRO A 494 -4.08 -28.33 -14.56
N ILE A 495 -3.29 -27.83 -13.62
CA ILE A 495 -3.74 -27.57 -12.25
C ILE A 495 -3.82 -26.06 -11.97
N VAL A 496 -4.95 -25.64 -11.42
CA VAL A 496 -5.10 -24.36 -10.72
C VAL A 496 -5.17 -24.64 -9.23
N ILE A 497 -4.20 -24.11 -8.47
CA ILE A 497 -4.27 -24.08 -7.01
C ILE A 497 -5.21 -22.96 -6.60
N TYR A 498 -6.24 -23.28 -5.83
CA TYR A 498 -7.21 -22.33 -5.32
C TYR A 498 -7.03 -22.08 -3.81
N GLN A 499 -7.05 -20.81 -3.42
CA GLN A 499 -7.11 -20.38 -2.03
C GLN A 499 -8.35 -19.50 -1.79
N HIS A 500 -9.16 -19.92 -0.82
CA HIS A 500 -10.44 -19.31 -0.44
C HIS A 500 -10.26 -17.96 0.28
N GLY A 501 -11.37 -17.21 0.43
CA GLY A 501 -11.45 -15.99 1.24
C GLY A 501 -11.74 -16.27 2.73
N ASN A 502 -11.72 -15.25 3.60
CA ASN A 502 -12.17 -15.38 4.99
C ASN A 502 -13.67 -15.06 5.09
N PRO A 503 -14.52 -15.86 5.79
CA PRO A 503 -14.21 -17.06 6.56
C PRO A 503 -14.44 -18.38 5.79
N GLY A 504 -14.12 -18.43 4.52
CA GLY A 504 -14.39 -19.56 3.61
C GLY A 504 -13.63 -20.86 3.90
N ASP A 505 -13.86 -21.85 3.04
CA ASP A 505 -13.19 -23.15 3.12
C ASP A 505 -13.02 -23.81 1.74
N ALA A 506 -11.97 -24.63 1.59
CA ALA A 506 -11.67 -25.29 0.32
C ALA A 506 -12.67 -26.37 -0.07
N LYS A 507 -13.31 -27.04 0.89
CA LYS A 507 -14.29 -28.12 0.62
C LYS A 507 -15.52 -27.57 -0.09
N THR A 508 -15.92 -26.35 0.24
CA THR A 508 -17.05 -25.65 -0.38
C THR A 508 -16.64 -24.91 -1.65
N GLU A 509 -15.54 -24.16 -1.61
CA GLU A 509 -15.22 -23.19 -2.66
C GLU A 509 -14.46 -23.77 -3.85
N VAL A 510 -13.65 -24.84 -3.68
CA VAL A 510 -12.96 -25.49 -4.81
C VAL A 510 -13.96 -26.01 -5.86
N PRO A 511 -15.03 -26.75 -5.50
CA PRO A 511 -16.05 -27.16 -6.47
C PRO A 511 -16.82 -25.99 -7.09
N ILE A 512 -16.95 -24.86 -6.38
CA ILE A 512 -17.62 -23.67 -6.92
C ILE A 512 -16.75 -23.05 -8.02
N GLU A 513 -15.48 -22.81 -7.76
CA GLU A 513 -14.56 -22.22 -8.75
C GLU A 513 -14.34 -23.12 -9.97
N ALA A 514 -14.26 -24.43 -9.77
CA ALA A 514 -14.21 -25.38 -10.87
C ALA A 514 -15.44 -25.22 -11.81
N ARG A 515 -16.63 -25.14 -11.23
CA ARG A 515 -17.90 -24.97 -11.96
C ARG A 515 -18.08 -23.58 -12.58
N ARG A 516 -17.38 -22.56 -12.08
CA ARG A 516 -17.40 -21.20 -12.64
C ARG A 516 -16.68 -21.08 -13.98
N GLY A 517 -16.06 -22.16 -14.47
CA GLY A 517 -15.58 -22.24 -15.86
C GLY A 517 -14.18 -22.82 -15.98
N LEU A 518 -13.42 -22.93 -14.89
CA LEU A 518 -12.11 -23.56 -14.91
C LEU A 518 -12.17 -25.02 -15.39
N ALA A 519 -13.16 -25.78 -14.94
CA ALA A 519 -13.34 -27.16 -15.38
C ALA A 519 -13.73 -27.25 -16.86
N ALA A 520 -14.58 -26.33 -17.33
CA ALA A 520 -14.96 -26.22 -18.74
C ALA A 520 -13.74 -25.87 -19.63
N ALA A 521 -12.78 -25.14 -19.08
CA ALA A 521 -11.50 -24.82 -19.70
C ALA A 521 -10.45 -25.94 -19.53
N GLY A 522 -10.82 -27.09 -18.96
CA GLY A 522 -9.96 -28.26 -18.82
C GLY A 522 -9.01 -28.24 -17.63
N PHE A 523 -9.17 -27.31 -16.68
CA PHE A 523 -8.33 -27.27 -15.47
C PHE A 523 -8.91 -28.13 -14.34
N ALA A 524 -8.02 -28.84 -13.66
CA ALA A 524 -8.28 -29.35 -12.32
C ALA A 524 -8.07 -28.24 -11.29
N VAL A 525 -8.92 -28.19 -10.26
CA VAL A 525 -8.85 -27.17 -9.21
C VAL A 525 -8.53 -27.85 -7.89
N LEU A 526 -7.41 -27.51 -7.27
CA LEU A 526 -6.92 -28.10 -6.01
C LEU A 526 -6.84 -27.01 -4.93
N GLY A 527 -7.33 -27.28 -3.73
CA GLY A 527 -7.20 -26.35 -2.61
C GLY A 527 -7.23 -27.03 -1.25
N PHE A 528 -6.85 -26.27 -0.22
CA PHE A 528 -6.97 -26.65 1.19
C PHE A 528 -7.41 -25.43 2.01
N THR A 529 -8.03 -25.69 3.17
CA THR A 529 -8.44 -24.61 4.07
C THR A 529 -7.22 -24.11 4.84
N ASP A 530 -6.95 -22.80 4.81
CA ASP A 530 -5.83 -22.21 5.53
C ASP A 530 -5.92 -22.45 7.05
N VAL A 531 -4.81 -22.26 7.74
CA VAL A 531 -4.70 -22.56 9.18
C VAL A 531 -5.68 -21.73 10.02
N PHE A 532 -5.84 -20.44 9.69
CA PHE A 532 -6.67 -19.52 10.46
C PHE A 532 -8.14 -19.92 10.40
N ASN A 533 -8.64 -20.20 9.20
CA ASN A 533 -10.01 -20.69 9.01
C ASN A 533 -10.20 -22.10 9.56
N ARG A 534 -9.27 -23.01 9.26
CA ARG A 534 -9.37 -24.42 9.67
C ARG A 534 -9.38 -24.62 11.18
N GLU A 535 -8.66 -23.79 11.94
CA GLU A 535 -8.55 -23.95 13.40
C GLU A 535 -9.54 -23.07 14.18
N LEU A 536 -10.00 -21.96 13.61
CA LEU A 536 -10.74 -20.94 14.38
C LEU A 536 -12.12 -20.57 13.80
N ALA A 537 -12.42 -20.92 12.54
CA ALA A 537 -13.78 -20.75 12.02
C ALA A 537 -14.69 -21.89 12.52
N SER A 538 -16.00 -21.63 12.56
CA SER A 538 -16.97 -22.69 12.86
C SER A 538 -17.16 -23.62 11.65
N ASP A 539 -17.75 -24.80 11.86
CA ASP A 539 -18.06 -25.76 10.78
C ASP A 539 -19.00 -25.20 9.69
N ALA A 540 -19.70 -24.10 9.99
CA ALA A 540 -20.57 -23.38 9.08
C ALA A 540 -20.18 -21.89 9.11
N PRO A 541 -19.06 -21.52 8.46
CA PRO A 541 -18.49 -20.21 8.62
C PRO A 541 -19.43 -19.11 8.12
N ASP A 542 -19.53 -18.06 8.92
CA ASP A 542 -20.26 -16.83 8.66
C ASP A 542 -19.49 -15.64 9.21
N GLU A 543 -20.02 -14.43 9.11
CA GLU A 543 -19.35 -13.22 9.61
C GLU A 543 -19.01 -13.27 11.11
N THR A 544 -19.74 -14.08 11.91
CA THR A 544 -19.43 -14.24 13.34
C THR A 544 -18.12 -15.02 13.55
N SER A 545 -17.70 -15.81 12.57
CA SER A 545 -16.41 -16.52 12.59
C SER A 545 -15.23 -15.55 12.56
N ILE A 546 -15.35 -14.39 11.90
CA ILE A 546 -14.32 -13.35 11.89
C ILE A 546 -14.10 -12.78 13.30
N VAL A 547 -15.19 -12.55 14.04
CA VAL A 547 -15.13 -12.06 15.42
C VAL A 547 -14.50 -13.12 16.33
N ALA A 548 -14.87 -14.40 16.16
CA ALA A 548 -14.30 -15.50 16.93
C ALA A 548 -12.80 -15.67 16.67
N GLN A 549 -12.38 -15.61 15.41
CA GLN A 549 -10.99 -15.62 14.95
C GLN A 549 -10.14 -14.50 15.57
N LEU A 550 -10.66 -13.26 15.54
CA LEU A 550 -9.99 -12.12 16.17
C LEU A 550 -9.89 -12.32 17.68
N ALA A 551 -10.98 -12.72 18.34
CA ALA A 551 -10.98 -12.99 19.78
C ALA A 551 -9.96 -14.08 20.16
N ALA A 552 -9.93 -15.18 19.43
CA ALA A 552 -8.97 -16.26 19.66
C ALA A 552 -7.52 -15.80 19.46
N SER A 553 -7.26 -14.96 18.46
CA SER A 553 -5.93 -14.37 18.23
C SER A 553 -5.48 -13.48 19.39
N LEU A 554 -6.39 -12.64 19.90
CA LEU A 554 -6.12 -11.78 21.06
C LEU A 554 -5.92 -12.60 22.34
N VAL A 555 -6.70 -13.67 22.53
CA VAL A 555 -6.52 -14.61 23.66
C VAL A 555 -5.15 -15.29 23.56
N ALA A 556 -4.77 -15.80 22.39
CA ALA A 556 -3.48 -16.45 22.20
C ALA A 556 -2.32 -15.48 22.40
N LEU A 557 -2.43 -14.24 21.92
CA LEU A 557 -1.48 -13.16 22.22
C LEU A 557 -1.38 -12.89 23.73
N ALA A 558 -2.50 -12.84 24.45
CA ALA A 558 -2.50 -12.62 25.89
C ALA A 558 -1.80 -13.74 26.67
N HIS A 559 -1.96 -14.99 26.25
CA HIS A 559 -1.35 -16.16 26.88
C HIS A 559 0.14 -16.32 26.51
N ASN A 560 0.46 -16.18 25.22
CA ASN A 560 1.79 -16.50 24.69
C ASN A 560 2.72 -15.28 24.64
N ARG A 561 2.18 -14.06 24.87
CA ARG A 561 2.89 -12.78 24.73
C ARG A 561 3.50 -12.57 23.33
N ARG A 562 2.87 -13.17 22.33
CA ARG A 562 3.32 -13.18 20.94
C ARG A 562 2.15 -13.41 20.01
N MET A 563 2.13 -12.70 18.89
CA MET A 563 1.11 -12.91 17.88
C MET A 563 1.16 -14.33 17.30
N PRO A 564 0.03 -15.06 17.25
CA PRO A 564 -0.05 -16.36 16.59
C PRO A 564 0.49 -16.34 15.17
N GLU A 565 1.28 -17.35 14.79
CA GLU A 565 1.94 -17.44 13.48
C GLU A 565 1.13 -18.29 12.48
N TYR A 566 -0.18 -18.04 12.38
CA TYR A 566 -1.08 -18.77 11.50
C TYR A 566 -0.75 -18.55 10.02
N TRP A 567 -0.56 -17.30 9.59
CA TRP A 567 -0.24 -16.97 8.19
C TRP A 567 1.08 -17.59 7.74
N LEU A 568 2.13 -17.52 8.58
CA LEU A 568 3.41 -18.15 8.26
C LEU A 568 3.26 -19.68 8.09
N THR A 569 2.41 -20.31 8.90
CA THR A 569 2.14 -21.75 8.78
C THR A 569 1.35 -22.05 7.50
N THR A 570 0.35 -21.24 7.16
CA THR A 570 -0.38 -21.35 5.88
C THR A 570 0.59 -21.28 4.70
N HIS A 571 1.51 -20.31 4.66
CA HIS A 571 2.47 -20.20 3.56
C HIS A 571 3.42 -21.42 3.50
N ALA A 572 3.81 -21.97 4.65
CA ALA A 572 4.60 -23.19 4.69
C ALA A 572 3.82 -24.41 4.18
N GLU A 573 2.52 -24.50 4.47
CA GLU A 573 1.62 -25.51 3.93
C GLU A 573 1.39 -25.33 2.42
N GLN A 574 1.28 -24.09 1.91
CA GLN A 574 1.19 -23.81 0.47
C GLN A 574 2.46 -24.24 -0.29
N LEU A 575 3.65 -24.00 0.27
CA LEU A 575 4.90 -24.51 -0.31
C LEU A 575 4.98 -26.03 -0.28
N ALA A 576 4.45 -26.67 0.76
CA ALA A 576 4.38 -28.12 0.84
C ALA A 576 3.30 -28.72 -0.09
N LEU A 577 2.22 -27.98 -0.37
CA LEU A 577 1.18 -28.34 -1.34
C LEU A 577 1.76 -28.50 -2.76
N LEU A 578 2.74 -27.68 -3.15
CA LEU A 578 3.44 -27.87 -4.44
C LEU A 578 4.09 -29.26 -4.53
N ARG A 579 4.56 -29.81 -3.41
CA ARG A 579 5.10 -31.18 -3.37
C ARG A 579 3.98 -32.23 -3.36
N LEU A 580 2.83 -31.92 -2.76
CA LEU A 580 1.65 -32.77 -2.85
C LEU A 580 1.18 -32.90 -4.30
N VAL A 581 1.18 -31.81 -5.09
CA VAL A 581 0.81 -31.84 -6.52
C VAL A 581 1.59 -32.94 -7.25
N HIS A 582 2.91 -33.02 -7.06
CA HIS A 582 3.71 -34.10 -7.65
C HIS A 582 3.35 -35.49 -7.13
N ALA A 583 2.99 -35.62 -5.86
CA ALA A 583 2.54 -36.91 -5.31
C ALA A 583 1.18 -37.36 -5.88
N LEU A 584 0.29 -36.41 -6.20
CA LEU A 584 -1.02 -36.69 -6.80
C LEU A 584 -0.91 -37.06 -8.29
N GLY A 585 0.15 -36.62 -8.99
CA GLY A 585 0.34 -36.86 -10.43
C GLY A 585 0.43 -38.32 -10.86
N ASP A 586 0.80 -39.23 -9.95
CA ASP A 586 0.87 -40.68 -10.24
C ASP A 586 -0.47 -41.40 -9.97
N PHE A 587 -1.49 -40.68 -9.49
CA PHE A 587 -2.76 -41.27 -9.05
C PHE A 587 -3.85 -41.09 -10.10
N ASP A 588 -4.56 -42.18 -10.37
CA ASP A 588 -5.75 -42.24 -11.22
C ASP A 588 -6.97 -42.30 -10.30
N PHE A 589 -7.59 -41.14 -10.07
CA PHE A 589 -8.77 -40.94 -9.22
C PHE A 589 -10.05 -41.47 -9.87
N LEU A 590 -10.11 -41.48 -11.21
CA LEU A 590 -11.32 -41.86 -11.95
C LEU A 590 -11.41 -43.37 -12.22
N SER A 591 -10.33 -44.13 -12.03
CA SER A 591 -10.34 -45.59 -12.09
C SER A 591 -11.23 -46.20 -10.99
N PRO A 592 -12.08 -47.21 -11.31
CA PRO A 592 -12.98 -47.87 -10.34
C PRO A 592 -12.32 -48.46 -9.09
N ARG A 593 -10.98 -48.55 -9.07
CA ARG A 593 -10.17 -49.08 -7.96
C ARG A 593 -9.00 -48.18 -7.56
N GLY A 594 -8.83 -47.00 -8.17
CA GLY A 594 -7.64 -46.18 -7.96
C GLY A 594 -6.33 -46.88 -8.34
N GLU A 595 -6.38 -47.80 -9.31
CA GLU A 595 -5.19 -48.50 -9.80
C GLU A 595 -4.31 -47.51 -10.58
N ARG A 596 -2.97 -47.66 -10.58
CA ARG A 596 -2.04 -46.78 -11.34
C ARG A 596 -2.28 -46.92 -12.85
N GLY A 597 -3.21 -46.11 -13.39
CA GLY A 597 -3.57 -45.99 -14.80
C GLY A 597 -3.03 -44.70 -15.43
N THR A 598 -3.80 -44.10 -16.34
CA THR A 598 -3.46 -42.81 -16.95
C THR A 598 -3.65 -41.70 -15.91
N PRO A 599 -2.66 -40.83 -15.67
CA PRO A 599 -2.81 -39.71 -14.74
C PRO A 599 -3.99 -38.79 -15.06
N ASP A 600 -4.82 -38.50 -14.06
CA ASP A 600 -5.87 -37.48 -14.19
C ASP A 600 -5.32 -36.05 -14.15
N LEU A 601 -4.09 -35.89 -13.64
CA LEU A 601 -3.43 -34.60 -13.47
C LEU A 601 -2.17 -34.51 -14.33
N ASN A 602 -2.03 -33.39 -15.03
CA ASN A 602 -0.81 -33.04 -15.75
C ASN A 602 0.11 -32.22 -14.85
N VAL A 603 0.96 -32.89 -14.09
CA VAL A 603 1.92 -32.24 -13.18
C VAL A 603 3.14 -31.65 -13.88
N ASP A 604 3.32 -31.93 -15.17
CA ASP A 604 4.35 -31.34 -16.02
C ASP A 604 3.87 -30.03 -16.68
N ALA A 605 2.57 -29.76 -16.68
CA ALA A 605 2.02 -28.49 -17.15
C ALA A 605 2.33 -27.36 -16.16
N PRO A 606 2.41 -26.11 -16.65
CA PRO A 606 2.52 -24.94 -15.78
C PRO A 606 1.40 -24.89 -14.73
N ILE A 607 1.77 -24.76 -13.45
CA ILE A 607 0.81 -24.60 -12.34
C ILE A 607 0.29 -23.16 -12.35
N SER A 608 -1.02 -23.00 -12.20
CA SER A 608 -1.67 -21.69 -12.00
C SER A 608 -2.17 -21.54 -10.57
N TYR A 609 -2.41 -20.30 -10.14
CA TYR A 609 -2.95 -19.96 -8.83
C TYR A 609 -4.15 -19.02 -8.95
N LEU A 610 -5.21 -19.29 -8.21
CA LEU A 610 -6.35 -18.39 -8.03
C LEU A 610 -6.53 -18.14 -6.53
N GLY A 611 -6.31 -16.89 -6.12
CA GLY A 611 -6.59 -16.44 -4.77
C GLY A 611 -7.75 -15.46 -4.77
N VAL A 612 -8.71 -15.64 -3.87
CA VAL A 612 -9.84 -14.73 -3.69
C VAL A 612 -9.81 -14.16 -2.27
N SER A 613 -9.96 -12.84 -2.12
CA SER A 613 -10.01 -12.17 -0.81
C SER A 613 -8.78 -12.51 0.06
N GLU A 614 -8.94 -13.20 1.20
CA GLU A 614 -7.80 -13.69 2.01
C GLU A 614 -6.83 -14.59 1.20
N GLY A 615 -7.33 -15.41 0.28
CA GLY A 615 -6.47 -16.17 -0.62
C GLY A 615 -5.66 -15.30 -1.56
N ALA A 616 -6.19 -14.15 -1.99
CA ALA A 616 -5.40 -13.16 -2.71
C ALA A 616 -4.38 -12.46 -1.77
N ASN A 617 -4.72 -12.29 -0.49
CA ASN A 617 -3.79 -11.77 0.53
C ASN A 617 -2.64 -12.73 0.81
N HIS A 618 -2.81 -14.05 0.78
CA HIS A 618 -1.70 -15.00 0.97
C HIS A 618 -0.70 -15.02 -0.19
N ALA A 619 -1.16 -14.66 -1.40
CA ALA A 619 -0.39 -14.87 -2.62
C ALA A 619 0.98 -14.16 -2.65
N PRO A 620 1.15 -12.91 -2.17
CA PRO A 620 2.46 -12.27 -2.08
C PRO A 620 3.52 -13.08 -1.32
N ALA A 621 3.16 -13.73 -0.21
CA ALA A 621 4.07 -14.57 0.55
C ALA A 621 4.23 -15.97 -0.05
N PHE A 622 3.28 -16.46 -0.84
CA PHE A 622 3.42 -17.74 -1.53
C PHE A 622 4.25 -17.61 -2.82
N LEU A 623 3.80 -16.76 -3.75
CA LEU A 623 4.32 -16.64 -5.11
C LEU A 623 5.77 -16.15 -5.16
N ALA A 624 6.21 -15.36 -4.17
CA ALA A 624 7.59 -14.92 -4.06
C ALA A 624 8.60 -16.10 -3.91
N TYR A 625 8.14 -17.25 -3.40
CA TYR A 625 8.97 -18.44 -3.13
C TYR A 625 8.52 -19.70 -3.88
N ALA A 626 7.58 -19.56 -4.81
CA ALA A 626 6.99 -20.63 -5.60
C ALA A 626 7.22 -20.41 -7.11
N PRO A 627 8.47 -20.51 -7.62
CA PRO A 627 8.75 -20.38 -9.04
C PRO A 627 8.01 -21.42 -9.91
N GLU A 628 7.49 -22.49 -9.32
CA GLU A 628 6.64 -23.49 -9.98
C GLU A 628 5.32 -22.91 -10.50
N VAL A 629 4.82 -21.83 -9.88
CA VAL A 629 3.59 -21.16 -10.31
C VAL A 629 3.89 -20.22 -11.47
N ARG A 630 3.19 -20.41 -12.59
CA ARG A 630 3.40 -19.65 -13.83
C ARG A 630 2.50 -18.44 -13.97
N ALA A 631 1.25 -18.57 -13.52
CA ALA A 631 0.23 -17.53 -13.62
C ALA A 631 -0.61 -17.50 -12.35
N ALA A 632 -0.92 -16.31 -11.85
CA ALA A 632 -1.72 -16.10 -10.66
C ALA A 632 -2.78 -15.02 -10.89
N ALA A 633 -4.04 -15.34 -10.66
CA ALA A 633 -5.12 -14.36 -10.59
C ALA A 633 -5.44 -14.06 -9.12
N LEU A 634 -5.35 -12.79 -8.74
CA LEU A 634 -5.55 -12.30 -7.38
C LEU A 634 -6.80 -11.41 -7.37
N VAL A 635 -7.89 -11.86 -6.78
CA VAL A 635 -9.20 -11.21 -6.90
C VAL A 635 -9.65 -10.65 -5.56
N ALA A 636 -10.06 -9.39 -5.56
CA ALA A 636 -10.53 -8.65 -4.37
C ALA A 636 -9.55 -8.76 -3.19
N GLY A 637 -8.26 -8.72 -3.52
CA GLY A 637 -7.17 -8.90 -2.58
C GLY A 637 -6.47 -7.59 -2.27
N GLY A 638 -5.79 -7.61 -1.15
CA GLY A 638 -4.92 -6.57 -0.67
C GLY A 638 -5.38 -6.10 0.70
N ALA A 639 -4.61 -6.27 1.78
CA ALA A 639 -4.68 -5.46 2.99
C ALA A 639 -3.50 -5.75 3.95
N PRO A 640 -2.87 -4.73 4.56
CA PRO A 640 -2.28 -4.88 5.89
C PRO A 640 -3.39 -5.20 6.90
N ILE A 641 -3.16 -6.17 7.79
CA ILE A 641 -4.20 -6.67 8.70
C ILE A 641 -4.78 -5.59 9.61
N ALA A 642 -3.97 -4.66 10.11
CA ALA A 642 -4.48 -3.60 10.99
C ALA A 642 -5.40 -2.60 10.28
N GLU A 643 -5.12 -2.30 9.02
CA GLU A 643 -5.97 -1.42 8.22
C GLU A 643 -7.26 -2.13 7.82
N LEU A 644 -7.18 -3.43 7.47
CA LEU A 644 -8.36 -4.26 7.26
C LEU A 644 -9.29 -4.24 8.47
N LEU A 645 -8.75 -4.49 9.66
CA LEU A 645 -9.51 -4.44 10.90
C LEU A 645 -10.09 -3.05 11.15
N THR A 646 -9.33 -1.97 10.88
CA THR A 646 -9.87 -0.60 11.01
C THR A 646 -11.08 -0.38 10.10
N HIS A 647 -11.00 -0.85 8.85
CA HIS A 647 -12.07 -0.68 7.89
C HIS A 647 -13.31 -1.51 8.22
N GLN A 648 -13.10 -2.78 8.59
CA GLN A 648 -14.18 -3.72 8.87
C GLN A 648 -14.81 -3.54 10.26
N ILE A 649 -14.09 -2.91 11.20
CA ILE A 649 -14.65 -2.49 12.48
C ILE A 649 -15.54 -1.26 12.23
N ASP A 650 -16.79 -1.53 11.89
CA ASP A 650 -17.82 -0.50 11.71
C ASP A 650 -18.14 0.24 13.03
N ALA A 651 -18.99 1.26 12.95
CA ALA A 651 -19.40 2.05 14.11
C ALA A 651 -20.22 1.24 15.14
N SER A 652 -20.73 0.06 14.80
CA SER A 652 -21.55 -0.78 15.68
C SER A 652 -20.72 -1.80 16.48
N ILE A 653 -19.63 -2.28 15.88
CA ILE A 653 -18.68 -3.24 16.45
C ILE A 653 -17.60 -2.52 17.26
N ALA A 654 -17.11 -1.36 16.82
CA ALA A 654 -16.05 -0.62 17.53
C ALA A 654 -16.39 -0.33 19.00
N PRO A 655 -17.62 0.12 19.34
CA PRO A 655 -18.01 0.33 20.74
C PRO A 655 -18.11 -0.98 21.53
N GLN A 656 -18.52 -2.08 20.90
CA GLN A 656 -18.63 -3.39 21.57
C GLN A 656 -17.26 -3.99 21.86
N LEU A 657 -16.35 -3.96 20.88
CA LEU A 657 -14.95 -4.30 21.08
C LEU A 657 -14.34 -3.38 22.13
N SER A 658 -14.60 -2.06 22.08
CA SER A 658 -14.04 -1.09 23.02
C SER A 658 -14.53 -1.26 24.45
N GLN A 659 -15.82 -1.55 24.63
CA GLN A 659 -16.40 -1.80 25.94
C GLN A 659 -15.98 -3.15 26.50
N THR A 660 -16.01 -4.20 25.68
CA THR A 660 -15.76 -5.59 26.12
C THR A 660 -14.27 -5.87 26.33
N LEU A 661 -13.41 -5.32 25.47
CA LEU A 661 -11.97 -5.61 25.49
C LEU A 661 -11.12 -4.43 25.95
N MET A 662 -11.63 -3.20 26.05
CA MET A 662 -10.75 -2.01 26.09
C MET A 662 -11.01 -1.00 27.20
N GLY A 663 -11.90 -1.27 28.15
CA GLY A 663 -12.07 -0.41 29.34
C GLY A 663 -12.47 1.04 29.04
N GLY A 664 -12.93 1.33 27.82
CA GLY A 664 -13.52 2.59 27.42
C GLY A 664 -12.58 3.73 26.98
N GLU A 665 -11.29 3.52 26.70
CA GLU A 665 -10.47 4.53 26.00
C GLU A 665 -10.39 4.22 24.49
N GLY A 666 -11.40 4.66 23.72
CA GLY A 666 -11.48 4.40 22.27
C GLY A 666 -10.24 4.79 21.48
N ARG A 667 -9.54 5.85 21.90
CA ARG A 667 -8.29 6.28 21.27
C ARG A 667 -7.14 5.26 21.35
N ASN A 668 -7.11 4.40 22.37
CA ASN A 668 -6.06 3.40 22.55
C ASN A 668 -6.23 2.23 21.57
N LEU A 669 -7.44 2.00 21.05
CA LEU A 669 -7.67 1.00 20.00
C LEU A 669 -6.74 1.24 18.80
N TRP A 670 -6.64 2.49 18.36
CA TRP A 670 -5.85 2.86 17.19
C TRP A 670 -4.35 2.68 17.42
N LEU A 671 -3.87 2.91 18.65
CA LEU A 671 -2.50 2.55 19.06
C LEU A 671 -2.29 1.04 18.98
N VAL A 672 -3.20 0.26 19.57
CA VAL A 672 -3.13 -1.21 19.61
C VAL A 672 -3.12 -1.79 18.21
N LEU A 673 -3.95 -1.30 17.29
CA LEU A 673 -3.96 -1.76 15.90
C LEU A 673 -2.64 -1.44 15.18
N SER A 674 -2.02 -0.28 15.43
CA SER A 674 -0.71 0.06 14.85
C SER A 674 0.41 -0.83 15.42
N LEU A 675 0.35 -1.15 16.71
CA LEU A 675 1.26 -2.12 17.36
C LEU A 675 1.05 -3.54 16.83
N LEU A 676 -0.21 -3.96 16.67
CA LEU A 676 -0.59 -5.24 16.10
C LEU A 676 0.01 -5.42 14.71
N GLN A 677 -0.05 -4.38 13.85
CA GLN A 677 0.60 -4.43 12.55
C GLN A 677 2.11 -4.67 12.67
N THR A 678 2.77 -3.96 13.58
CA THR A 678 4.22 -4.14 13.82
C THR A 678 4.55 -5.56 14.31
N ALA A 679 3.68 -6.17 15.11
CA ALA A 679 3.85 -7.54 15.59
C ALA A 679 3.66 -8.57 14.46
N ILE A 680 2.62 -8.38 13.64
CA ILE A 680 2.24 -9.32 12.57
C ILE A 680 3.07 -9.19 11.30
N ASP A 681 3.80 -8.09 11.11
CA ASP A 681 4.67 -7.87 9.95
C ASP A 681 5.61 -9.04 9.62
N ARG A 682 5.96 -9.87 10.62
CA ARG A 682 6.76 -11.09 10.41
C ARG A 682 6.13 -12.09 9.44
N GLN A 683 4.82 -12.15 9.43
CA GLN A 683 4.03 -13.13 8.70
C GLN A 683 3.04 -12.46 7.74
N ASP A 684 2.92 -11.14 7.80
CA ASP A 684 2.06 -10.37 6.90
C ASP A 684 2.53 -10.56 5.45
N PRO A 685 1.69 -11.16 4.59
CA PRO A 685 2.06 -11.42 3.21
C PRO A 685 2.46 -10.17 2.44
N PHE A 686 1.89 -9.00 2.76
CA PHE A 686 2.17 -7.77 2.01
C PHE A 686 3.66 -7.42 2.01
N ASN A 687 4.37 -7.68 3.10
CA ASN A 687 5.79 -7.41 3.18
C ASN A 687 6.62 -8.27 2.21
N HIS A 688 6.05 -9.37 1.69
CA HIS A 688 6.67 -10.23 0.69
C HIS A 688 6.38 -9.81 -0.75
N ALA A 689 5.37 -8.96 -1.01
CA ALA A 689 4.96 -8.58 -2.37
C ALA A 689 6.11 -8.01 -3.21
N ARG A 690 6.97 -7.20 -2.58
CA ARG A 690 8.18 -6.64 -3.22
C ARG A 690 9.10 -7.71 -3.80
N HIS A 691 9.10 -8.93 -3.26
CA HIS A 691 9.98 -10.02 -3.69
C HIS A 691 9.49 -10.72 -4.96
N LEU A 692 8.35 -10.30 -5.52
CA LEU A 692 7.91 -10.79 -6.82
C LEU A 692 8.62 -10.06 -7.97
N TYR A 693 8.45 -8.73 -8.12
CA TYR A 693 9.04 -8.00 -9.25
C TYR A 693 9.99 -6.86 -8.89
N ARG A 694 9.77 -6.18 -7.75
CA ARG A 694 10.59 -5.02 -7.36
C ARG A 694 12.00 -5.42 -6.91
N ASP A 695 12.07 -6.34 -5.95
CA ASP A 695 13.30 -6.87 -5.35
C ASP A 695 13.27 -8.41 -5.42
N PRO A 696 13.25 -8.99 -6.64
CA PRO A 696 12.99 -10.41 -6.85
C PRO A 696 14.05 -11.28 -6.20
N ILE A 697 13.61 -12.35 -5.53
CA ILE A 697 14.50 -13.37 -4.96
C ILE A 697 14.62 -14.53 -5.94
N ALA A 698 15.85 -14.94 -6.28
CA ALA A 698 16.07 -16.17 -7.03
C ALA A 698 15.89 -17.38 -6.10
N ILE A 699 15.14 -18.38 -6.55
CA ILE A 699 14.80 -19.56 -5.79
C ILE A 699 15.49 -20.75 -6.44
N ASP A 700 16.47 -21.34 -5.75
CA ASP A 700 17.25 -22.48 -6.27
C ASP A 700 17.93 -22.20 -7.63
N GLY A 701 18.37 -20.95 -7.82
CA GLY A 701 18.94 -20.47 -9.09
C GLY A 701 17.90 -20.13 -10.16
N ASN A 702 16.61 -20.39 -9.91
CA ASN A 702 15.50 -20.02 -10.79
C ASN A 702 15.05 -18.58 -10.51
N SER A 703 15.12 -17.71 -11.53
CA SER A 703 14.62 -16.33 -11.48
C SER A 703 13.19 -16.18 -12.01
N GLN A 704 12.53 -17.25 -12.44
CA GLN A 704 11.13 -17.24 -12.84
C GLN A 704 10.26 -16.65 -11.74
N LYS A 705 9.25 -15.90 -12.18
CA LYS A 705 8.17 -15.36 -11.35
C LYS A 705 6.84 -15.69 -12.01
N ALA A 706 5.83 -15.90 -11.18
CA ALA A 706 4.46 -15.97 -11.64
C ALA A 706 4.10 -14.67 -12.35
N SER A 707 3.33 -14.76 -13.44
CA SER A 707 2.61 -13.61 -13.98
C SER A 707 1.40 -13.32 -13.11
N VAL A 708 1.03 -12.05 -12.92
CA VAL A 708 -0.05 -11.66 -11.99
C VAL A 708 -1.14 -10.85 -12.70
N LEU A 709 -2.36 -11.36 -12.68
CA LEU A 709 -3.58 -10.60 -12.95
C LEU A 709 -4.20 -10.22 -11.61
N LEU A 710 -4.07 -8.96 -11.21
CA LEU A 710 -4.70 -8.41 -10.01
C LEU A 710 -6.05 -7.78 -10.40
N ILE A 711 -7.12 -8.11 -9.68
CA ILE A 711 -8.48 -7.65 -9.97
C ILE A 711 -9.09 -7.06 -8.70
N ALA A 712 -9.54 -5.81 -8.75
CA ALA A 712 -10.37 -5.21 -7.71
C ALA A 712 -11.80 -4.99 -8.23
N GLY A 713 -12.79 -5.02 -7.35
CA GLY A 713 -14.11 -4.45 -7.64
C GLY A 713 -14.22 -3.08 -6.99
N LEU A 714 -14.65 -2.06 -7.74
CA LEU A 714 -14.81 -0.72 -7.18
C LEU A 714 -15.88 -0.71 -6.07
N GLU A 715 -15.70 0.16 -5.07
CA GLU A 715 -16.60 0.27 -3.90
C GLU A 715 -16.74 -1.06 -3.12
N ASP A 716 -15.65 -1.84 -3.07
CA ASP A 716 -15.56 -3.04 -2.25
C ASP A 716 -15.64 -2.68 -0.75
N SER A 717 -16.71 -3.14 -0.08
CA SER A 717 -16.99 -2.85 1.34
C SER A 717 -16.22 -3.73 2.31
N ARG A 718 -15.50 -4.74 1.81
CA ARG A 718 -14.74 -5.72 2.61
C ARG A 718 -13.25 -5.42 2.57
N ILE A 719 -12.77 -5.08 1.38
CA ILE A 719 -11.37 -4.82 1.02
C ILE A 719 -11.32 -3.49 0.25
N PRO A 720 -11.07 -2.37 0.95
CA PRO A 720 -10.91 -1.06 0.33
C PRO A 720 -9.99 -1.09 -0.88
N ASN A 721 -10.43 -0.50 -2.00
CA ASN A 721 -9.63 -0.50 -3.24
C ASN A 721 -8.22 0.06 -3.05
N ARG A 722 -8.04 0.99 -2.10
CA ARG A 722 -6.72 1.54 -1.75
C ARG A 722 -5.70 0.48 -1.31
N PHE A 723 -6.16 -0.66 -0.79
CA PHE A 723 -5.28 -1.77 -0.41
C PHE A 723 -4.82 -2.55 -1.65
N THR A 724 -5.72 -2.80 -2.60
CA THR A 724 -5.37 -3.41 -3.88
C THR A 724 -4.43 -2.49 -4.67
N ASP A 725 -4.70 -1.17 -4.66
CA ASP A 725 -3.82 -0.14 -5.24
C ASP A 725 -2.41 -0.20 -4.62
N ALA A 726 -2.31 -0.28 -3.29
CA ALA A 726 -1.04 -0.40 -2.57
C ALA A 726 -0.31 -1.73 -2.87
N LEU A 727 -1.04 -2.84 -3.00
CA LEU A 727 -0.49 -4.13 -3.40
C LEU A 727 0.10 -4.09 -4.82
N ALA A 728 -0.65 -3.51 -5.77
CA ALA A 728 -0.19 -3.30 -7.14
C ALA A 728 1.12 -2.51 -7.16
N TRP A 729 1.22 -1.46 -6.33
CA TRP A 729 2.45 -0.69 -6.20
C TRP A 729 3.58 -1.53 -5.62
N LEU A 730 3.35 -2.24 -4.52
CA LEU A 730 4.37 -3.04 -3.82
C LEU A 730 4.99 -4.12 -4.70
N LEU A 731 4.19 -4.79 -5.54
CA LEU A 731 4.65 -5.87 -6.42
C LEU A 731 5.77 -5.41 -7.35
N GLY A 732 5.67 -4.22 -7.96
CA GLY A 732 6.75 -3.71 -8.81
C GLY A 732 6.45 -2.61 -9.84
N PRO A 733 5.82 -1.50 -9.45
CA PRO A 733 4.39 -1.22 -9.72
C PRO A 733 3.79 -1.98 -10.90
N VAL A 734 2.68 -2.66 -10.67
CA VAL A 734 1.87 -3.31 -11.70
C VAL A 734 1.00 -2.26 -12.42
N PRO A 735 0.98 -2.20 -13.77
CA PRO A 735 0.21 -1.19 -14.47
C PRO A 735 -1.29 -1.44 -14.41
N MET A 736 -2.05 -0.35 -14.31
CA MET A 736 -3.48 -0.30 -14.58
C MET A 736 -3.75 -0.74 -16.02
N LEU A 737 -4.65 -1.70 -16.21
CA LEU A 737 -5.06 -2.14 -17.54
C LEU A 737 -6.05 -1.13 -18.13
N GLU A 738 -5.80 -0.65 -19.35
CA GLU A 738 -6.71 0.29 -20.03
C GLU A 738 -7.71 -0.46 -20.96
N PRO A 739 -8.97 0.01 -21.03
CA PRO A 739 -9.53 1.16 -20.31
C PRO A 739 -9.71 0.89 -18.81
N SER A 740 -9.42 1.91 -17.96
CA SER A 740 -9.61 1.81 -16.51
C SER A 740 -10.73 2.74 -16.05
N PRO A 741 -11.72 2.26 -15.26
CA PRO A 741 -12.82 3.09 -14.77
C PRO A 741 -12.36 4.16 -13.76
N ARG A 742 -11.30 3.90 -12.99
CA ARG A 742 -10.70 4.85 -12.05
C ARG A 742 -9.18 4.88 -12.23
N ALA A 743 -8.61 6.08 -12.31
CA ALA A 743 -7.15 6.25 -12.30
C ALA A 743 -6.60 6.04 -10.88
N VAL A 744 -5.38 5.50 -10.79
CA VAL A 744 -4.62 5.40 -9.55
C VAL A 744 -3.32 6.18 -9.74
N ASP A 745 -3.25 7.38 -9.19
CA ASP A 745 -2.24 8.40 -9.54
C ASP A 745 -0.78 7.95 -9.38
N PHE A 746 -0.51 6.96 -8.52
CA PHE A 746 0.82 6.44 -8.24
C PHE A 746 1.13 5.11 -8.94
N LEU A 747 0.26 4.65 -9.85
CA LEU A 747 0.46 3.48 -10.70
C LEU A 747 0.58 3.90 -12.17
N PRO A 748 1.43 3.23 -12.96
CA PRO A 748 1.41 3.41 -14.41
C PRO A 748 0.13 2.79 -15.02
N SER A 749 -0.19 3.16 -16.25
CA SER A 749 -1.26 2.52 -17.05
C SER A 749 -0.69 1.91 -18.34
N ALA A 750 -1.36 0.90 -18.89
CA ALA A 750 -1.01 0.28 -20.17
C ALA A 750 -2.23 -0.31 -20.88
N PRO A 751 -2.30 -0.22 -22.23
CA PRO A 751 -3.42 -0.75 -23.00
C PRO A 751 -3.43 -2.27 -23.05
N ALA A 752 -4.63 -2.86 -23.00
CA ALA A 752 -4.81 -4.28 -23.28
C ALA A 752 -4.60 -4.58 -24.80
N PRO A 753 -4.09 -5.78 -25.16
CA PRO A 753 -3.57 -6.81 -24.26
C PRO A 753 -2.15 -6.52 -23.78
N ILE A 754 -1.83 -6.95 -22.55
CA ILE A 754 -0.49 -6.86 -21.96
C ILE A 754 0.17 -8.23 -21.98
N THR A 755 1.44 -8.29 -22.40
CA THR A 755 2.31 -9.47 -22.28
C THR A 755 3.76 -9.06 -22.06
N ALA A 756 4.52 -9.86 -21.32
CA ALA A 756 5.96 -9.74 -21.09
C ALA A 756 6.44 -8.35 -20.56
N ASN A 757 5.57 -7.60 -19.87
CA ASN A 757 5.88 -6.25 -19.37
C ASN A 757 6.74 -6.24 -18.10
N MET A 758 6.73 -7.32 -17.31
CA MET A 758 7.57 -7.45 -16.11
C MET A 758 8.89 -8.21 -16.39
N GLY A 759 8.97 -8.89 -17.53
CA GLY A 759 10.13 -9.62 -18.02
C GLY A 759 9.77 -10.49 -19.22
N PRO A 760 10.74 -11.13 -19.90
CA PRO A 760 10.51 -11.90 -21.13
C PRO A 760 9.43 -12.99 -21.02
N ASN A 761 9.24 -13.48 -19.79
CA ASN A 761 8.42 -14.63 -19.45
C ASN A 761 7.36 -14.27 -18.40
N THR A 762 7.12 -12.98 -18.14
CA THR A 762 6.32 -12.54 -17.00
C THR A 762 5.49 -11.31 -17.36
N SER A 763 4.19 -11.44 -17.16
CA SER A 763 3.20 -10.38 -17.38
C SER A 763 2.56 -9.97 -16.05
N ALA A 764 2.22 -8.71 -15.90
CA ALA A 764 1.37 -8.29 -14.80
C ALA A 764 0.47 -7.12 -15.18
N SER A 765 -0.76 -7.14 -14.70
CA SER A 765 -1.69 -6.01 -14.79
C SER A 765 -2.58 -5.92 -13.56
N TYR A 766 -3.14 -4.74 -13.36
CA TYR A 766 -4.16 -4.46 -12.36
C TYR A 766 -5.43 -3.99 -13.08
N ASP A 767 -6.50 -4.75 -12.94
CA ASP A 767 -7.80 -4.48 -13.54
C ASP A 767 -8.86 -4.10 -12.48
N GLN A 768 -9.85 -3.32 -12.89
CA GLN A 768 -10.92 -2.84 -12.03
C GLN A 768 -12.28 -3.16 -12.62
N VAL A 769 -13.07 -3.92 -11.85
CA VAL A 769 -14.43 -4.30 -12.19
C VAL A 769 -15.41 -3.30 -11.59
N VAL A 770 -16.40 -2.86 -12.36
CA VAL A 770 -17.39 -1.86 -11.93
C VAL A 770 -18.71 -2.56 -11.55
N PRO A 771 -19.10 -2.61 -10.26
CA PRO A 771 -20.41 -3.11 -9.85
C PRO A 771 -21.55 -2.16 -10.25
N ALA A 772 -22.78 -2.66 -10.17
CA ALA A 772 -23.97 -1.85 -10.37
C ALA A 772 -24.07 -0.72 -9.33
N GLY A 773 -24.51 0.46 -9.78
CA GLY A 773 -24.84 1.59 -8.89
C GLY A 773 -23.74 2.65 -8.74
N ILE A 774 -22.57 2.46 -9.33
CA ILE A 774 -21.52 3.50 -9.36
C ILE A 774 -21.92 4.59 -10.36
N ALA A 775 -22.11 5.81 -9.86
CA ALA A 775 -22.54 6.93 -10.68
C ALA A 775 -21.48 7.34 -11.72
N GLY A 776 -21.89 7.48 -12.99
CA GLY A 776 -21.02 8.01 -14.05
C GLY A 776 -20.03 7.01 -14.64
N THR A 777 -20.13 5.72 -14.30
CA THR A 777 -19.28 4.64 -14.85
C THR A 777 -20.18 3.53 -15.38
N ASP A 778 -19.84 2.94 -16.54
CA ASP A 778 -20.59 1.82 -17.10
C ASP A 778 -20.36 0.55 -16.26
N VAL A 779 -21.44 -0.16 -15.96
CA VAL A 779 -21.43 -1.39 -15.15
C VAL A 779 -20.77 -2.51 -15.96
N GLU A 780 -19.88 -3.27 -15.33
CA GLU A 780 -19.24 -4.41 -15.98
C GLU A 780 -20.29 -5.44 -16.42
N MET A 781 -20.08 -6.04 -17.60
CA MET A 781 -20.95 -7.08 -18.11
C MET A 781 -21.14 -8.20 -17.06
N GLY A 782 -22.40 -8.35 -16.65
CA GLY A 782 -22.83 -9.37 -15.70
C GLY A 782 -22.70 -8.99 -14.22
N CYS A 783 -22.21 -7.80 -13.85
CA CYS A 783 -22.40 -7.23 -12.51
C CYS A 783 -23.74 -6.48 -12.37
N SER A 784 -24.77 -6.99 -13.04
CA SER A 784 -26.09 -6.37 -13.07
C SER A 784 -27.05 -7.11 -12.12
N PRO A 785 -28.00 -6.42 -11.46
CA PRO A 785 -29.05 -7.09 -10.68
C PRO A 785 -29.96 -8.02 -11.51
N TYR A 786 -29.83 -8.01 -12.84
CA TYR A 786 -30.52 -8.98 -13.72
C TYR A 786 -29.79 -10.32 -13.84
N SER A 787 -28.48 -10.36 -13.62
CA SER A 787 -27.64 -11.56 -13.74
C SER A 787 -27.23 -12.17 -12.41
N MET A 788 -27.43 -11.45 -11.30
CA MET A 788 -27.11 -11.89 -9.93
C MET A 788 -28.03 -11.20 -8.92
N SER A 789 -27.97 -11.63 -7.66
CA SER A 789 -28.70 -10.95 -6.59
C SER A 789 -28.27 -9.48 -6.49
N ALA A 790 -29.19 -8.60 -6.08
CA ALA A 790 -28.91 -7.16 -5.98
C ALA A 790 -27.70 -6.86 -5.09
N GLU A 791 -27.57 -7.57 -3.96
CA GLU A 791 -26.43 -7.44 -3.04
C GLU A 791 -25.09 -7.73 -3.74
N VAL A 792 -25.00 -8.86 -4.46
CA VAL A 792 -23.81 -9.24 -5.22
C VAL A 792 -23.54 -8.28 -6.38
N ALA A 793 -24.58 -7.76 -7.03
CA ALA A 793 -24.43 -6.83 -8.14
C ALA A 793 -23.85 -5.47 -7.71
N THR A 794 -24.19 -5.00 -6.51
CA THR A 794 -23.76 -3.68 -6.01
C THR A 794 -22.48 -3.75 -5.16
N GLU A 795 -22.08 -4.94 -4.73
CA GLU A 795 -20.89 -5.15 -3.91
C GLU A 795 -19.67 -5.42 -4.80
N GLY A 796 -18.72 -4.48 -4.82
CA GLY A 796 -17.46 -4.60 -5.56
C GLY A 796 -16.73 -5.90 -5.25
N HIS A 797 -16.72 -6.30 -3.97
CA HIS A 797 -16.04 -7.51 -3.52
C HIS A 797 -16.46 -8.77 -4.29
N PHE A 798 -17.77 -8.99 -4.41
CA PHE A 798 -18.32 -10.18 -5.04
C PHE A 798 -18.41 -10.03 -6.55
N CYS A 799 -18.73 -8.84 -7.06
CA CYS A 799 -18.78 -8.57 -8.50
C CYS A 799 -17.43 -8.91 -9.18
N ALA A 800 -16.29 -8.53 -8.61
CA ALA A 800 -14.97 -8.91 -9.13
C ALA A 800 -14.73 -10.43 -9.15
N GLN A 801 -15.36 -11.17 -8.24
CA GLN A 801 -15.21 -12.63 -8.16
C GLN A 801 -16.08 -13.35 -9.19
N VAL A 802 -17.34 -12.93 -9.34
CA VAL A 802 -18.35 -13.74 -10.01
C VAL A 802 -18.82 -13.20 -11.35
N SER A 803 -18.37 -12.01 -11.77
CA SER A 803 -18.77 -11.48 -13.07
C SER A 803 -18.29 -12.40 -14.20
N PRO A 804 -19.14 -12.70 -15.21
CA PRO A 804 -18.74 -13.47 -16.38
C PRO A 804 -17.50 -12.92 -17.07
N ALA A 805 -17.39 -11.58 -17.19
CA ALA A 805 -16.23 -10.93 -17.80
C ALA A 805 -14.94 -11.18 -17.02
N SER A 806 -14.97 -11.05 -15.69
CA SER A 806 -13.78 -11.32 -14.85
C SER A 806 -13.42 -12.81 -14.85
N ILE A 807 -14.41 -13.70 -14.81
CA ILE A 807 -14.19 -15.15 -14.95
C ILE A 807 -13.52 -15.48 -16.29
N GLU A 808 -14.05 -14.95 -17.39
CA GLU A 808 -13.52 -15.19 -18.74
C GLU A 808 -12.10 -14.67 -18.88
N GLN A 809 -11.81 -13.47 -18.35
CA GLN A 809 -10.48 -12.88 -18.34
C GLN A 809 -9.47 -13.80 -17.63
N ARG A 810 -9.82 -14.32 -16.44
CA ARG A 810 -8.96 -15.26 -15.69
C ARG A 810 -8.72 -16.56 -16.45
N ILE A 811 -9.76 -17.12 -17.08
CA ILE A 811 -9.65 -18.34 -17.88
C ILE A 811 -8.71 -18.11 -19.07
N ARG A 812 -8.89 -17.03 -19.83
CA ARG A 812 -8.01 -16.67 -20.96
C ARG A 812 -6.57 -16.48 -20.50
N PHE A 813 -6.37 -15.82 -19.37
CA PHE A 813 -5.05 -15.62 -18.78
C PHE A 813 -4.38 -16.96 -18.43
N PHE A 814 -5.08 -17.89 -17.76
CA PHE A 814 -4.51 -19.20 -17.43
C PHE A 814 -4.26 -20.08 -18.66
N LEU A 815 -5.17 -20.09 -19.64
CA LEU A 815 -4.95 -20.81 -20.90
C LEU A 815 -3.71 -20.30 -21.63
N SER A 816 -3.52 -18.97 -21.70
CA SER A 816 -2.34 -18.39 -22.33
C SER A 816 -1.04 -18.80 -21.63
N ALA A 817 -1.07 -19.11 -20.34
CA ALA A 817 0.08 -19.57 -19.58
C ALA A 817 0.50 -21.01 -19.93
N LEU A 818 -0.40 -21.81 -20.52
CA LEU A 818 -0.10 -23.14 -21.06
C LEU A 818 0.50 -23.07 -22.47
N GLU A 819 0.17 -22.01 -23.22
CA GLU A 819 0.49 -21.89 -24.64
C GLU A 819 1.72 -21.02 -24.91
N GLN A 820 2.02 -20.08 -24.03
CA GLN A 820 3.00 -19.02 -24.26
C GLN A 820 3.99 -18.90 -23.10
N ASP A 821 5.20 -18.42 -23.41
CA ASP A 821 6.18 -18.11 -22.39
C ASP A 821 5.69 -16.99 -21.46
N ALA A 822 5.17 -15.89 -21.98
CA ALA A 822 4.55 -14.84 -21.17
C ALA A 822 3.03 -14.88 -21.32
N PRO A 823 2.27 -15.19 -20.25
CA PRO A 823 0.81 -15.15 -20.25
C PRO A 823 0.26 -13.81 -20.75
N VAL A 824 -0.82 -13.84 -21.53
CA VAL A 824 -1.47 -12.66 -22.10
C VAL A 824 -2.62 -12.22 -21.19
N ILE A 825 -2.65 -10.93 -20.89
CA ILE A 825 -3.72 -10.33 -20.10
C ILE A 825 -4.56 -9.42 -20.99
N THR A 826 -5.85 -9.71 -21.12
CA THR A 826 -6.83 -8.91 -21.87
C THR A 826 -7.70 -8.08 -20.93
N SER A 827 -8.32 -7.00 -21.42
CA SER A 827 -9.34 -6.24 -20.66
C SER A 827 -10.56 -7.11 -20.36
N SER A 828 -11.19 -6.94 -19.19
CA SER A 828 -12.52 -7.50 -18.92
C SER A 828 -13.61 -6.68 -19.63
N ILE A 829 -13.41 -5.37 -19.76
CA ILE A 829 -14.30 -4.45 -20.46
C ILE A 829 -14.27 -4.77 -21.96
N SER A 830 -15.39 -5.22 -22.51
CA SER A 830 -15.59 -5.37 -23.94
C SER A 830 -15.75 -4.00 -24.60
N VAL A 831 -14.84 -3.65 -25.50
CA VAL A 831 -15.01 -2.50 -26.39
C VAL A 831 -15.95 -2.94 -27.52
N GLU A 832 -17.26 -2.78 -27.34
CA GLU A 832 -18.24 -2.91 -28.43
C GLU A 832 -18.24 -1.70 -29.35
#